data_AF-V4QE82-F1
#
_entry.id   AF-V4QE82-F1
#
_cell.length_a   1.000
_cell.length_b   1.000
_cell.length_c   1.000
_cell.angle_alpha   90.00
_cell.angle_beta   90.00
_cell.angle_gamma   90.00
#
_symmetry.space_group_name_H-M   'P 1'
#
loop_
_entity.id
_entity.type
_entity.pdbx_description
1 polymer ?
#
loop_
_entity_poly.entity_id
_entity_poly.type
_entity_poly.pdbx_seq_one_letter_code
_entity_poly.pdbx_strand_id
1 'polypeptide(L)'
;MSGKPAARLGDPTACPKTGHGTNPIAAGSPDVLFDGLPAARMGDASACGGAMASAVIPNVLIDGKPAAVVGSVGNHGNVVTAGSGTVIIGSGHSPAPFLAPEVLGIATAAIAAATSAVKSLLPATPLARAWQEEPGDLAPLGLEEEDEEEELVEQPQQQARQAITLRIGVFFDGTGNNLANAAVTEKCRRDDLKLLDERTLGEVVDYCRAHGFGGSEGNGFFTQTPDNSYGNAPSNVARLFDLYQDDATRSLTKDERSASIKVYLEGIGTSSGEDDSVYGQVTGMGDTGVVARVMQSPDTISLQLGLFTESNPGVQVDALEFDIFGFSRGAAAARHFANELLKANGGVLAELLRPGQFGLPEEFEWSGQARINFIGLFDTVAAVVDPMKWDNSPANHLNPGVNLYLPPGCAHKVVQLTARDEMRWNFALNSVAPHHQEIALPGAHSDIGGGYLPIAQEKLILSRPVSSTVPAGTPTELTHAWRETERQYEKWKAFGLPEDQLKKDVRRIRKLHPRGVNHPPEDWMLGLVTIERPIRGELALVYLRVMRELAAEHGVPVKSIPDTPVFALPFELQDIAKKMMAFANGSRFDLNEDEERLLRSRYIHLSAHWKPTRGLLISKPAPNVRLVYNNQPQQGYPE
;
A
#
# COMPACT_ATOMS: atom_id res chain seq x y z
N MET A 1 26.97 11.20 24.96
CA MET A 1 26.55 11.47 23.56
C MET A 1 26.80 12.95 23.28
N SER A 2 27.71 13.28 22.34
CA SER A 2 28.06 14.66 22.00
C SER A 2 27.37 15.07 20.69
N GLY A 3 26.04 15.11 20.69
CA GLY A 3 25.29 15.68 19.58
C GLY A 3 25.37 17.21 19.64
N LYS A 4 25.47 17.86 18.48
CA LYS A 4 25.45 19.32 18.35
C LYS A 4 24.22 19.76 17.55
N PRO A 5 23.63 20.92 17.86
CA PRO A 5 22.54 21.48 17.07
C PRO A 5 22.88 21.60 15.59
N ALA A 6 21.96 21.21 14.71
CA ALA A 6 22.11 21.32 13.27
C ALA A 6 22.08 22.79 12.81
N ALA A 7 22.93 23.18 11.87
CA ALA A 7 22.97 24.54 11.33
C ALA A 7 22.02 24.69 10.13
N ARG A 8 21.44 25.87 9.96
CA ARG A 8 20.45 26.20 8.91
C ARG A 8 20.75 27.54 8.25
N LEU A 9 20.16 27.77 7.09
CA LEU A 9 20.10 29.08 6.46
C LEU A 9 19.55 30.11 7.45
N GLY A 10 20.28 31.22 7.61
CA GLY A 10 19.94 32.28 8.55
C GLY A 10 20.61 32.16 9.93
N ASP A 11 21.14 31.00 10.31
CA ASP A 11 21.80 30.84 11.61
C ASP A 11 23.12 31.66 11.67
N PRO A 12 23.47 32.27 12.81
CA PRO A 12 24.60 33.19 12.93
C PRO A 12 25.97 32.49 12.88
N THR A 13 26.92 33.15 12.23
CA THR A 13 28.35 32.79 12.25
C THR A 13 29.20 33.96 12.76
N ALA A 14 30.19 33.68 13.60
CA ALA A 14 31.12 34.67 14.15
C ALA A 14 32.43 34.63 13.36
N CYS A 15 32.69 35.65 12.54
CA CYS A 15 33.86 35.72 11.67
C CYS A 15 34.99 36.55 12.30
N PRO A 16 36.23 36.02 12.43
CA PRO A 16 37.35 36.73 13.04
C PRO A 16 38.01 37.77 12.12
N LYS A 17 37.69 37.78 10.81
CA LYS A 17 38.20 38.80 9.88
C LYS A 17 37.67 40.18 10.25
N THR A 18 38.58 41.16 10.36
CA THR A 18 38.27 42.56 10.65
C THR A 18 37.20 43.09 9.69
N GLY A 19 36.10 43.62 10.25
CA GLY A 19 34.98 44.17 9.47
C GLY A 19 33.87 43.20 9.10
N HIS A 20 34.03 41.88 9.34
CA HIS A 20 33.00 40.88 9.00
C HIS A 20 31.99 40.61 10.13
N GLY A 21 32.44 40.63 11.39
CA GLY A 21 31.58 40.48 12.57
C GLY A 21 30.71 39.21 12.58
N THR A 22 29.55 39.29 13.23
CA THR A 22 28.55 38.22 13.23
C THR A 22 27.63 38.36 12.02
N ASN A 23 27.52 37.30 11.22
CA ASN A 23 26.78 37.32 9.96
C ASN A 23 26.15 35.94 9.70
N PRO A 24 24.94 35.88 9.10
CA PRO A 24 24.20 34.62 8.96
C PRO A 24 24.77 33.70 7.88
N ILE A 25 24.44 32.42 7.97
CA ILE A 25 24.58 31.48 6.85
C ILE A 25 23.63 31.93 5.72
N ALA A 26 24.15 32.05 4.50
CA ALA A 26 23.47 32.64 3.35
C ALA A 26 23.06 31.63 2.27
N ALA A 27 23.46 30.36 2.39
CA ALA A 27 23.05 29.27 1.52
C ALA A 27 22.74 28.00 2.33
N GLY A 28 21.91 27.12 1.78
CA GLY A 28 21.53 25.84 2.39
C GLY A 28 21.07 24.85 1.32
N SER A 29 20.59 23.69 1.76
CA SER A 29 19.98 22.67 0.90
C SER A 29 18.68 23.17 0.24
N PRO A 30 18.44 22.89 -1.05
CA PRO A 30 17.19 23.25 -1.72
C PRO A 30 16.00 22.39 -1.32
N ASP A 31 16.23 21.21 -0.73
CA ASP A 31 15.26 20.13 -0.55
C ASP A 31 15.22 19.56 0.88
N VAL A 32 16.26 19.75 1.69
CA VAL A 32 16.29 19.33 3.11
C VAL A 32 16.14 20.51 4.04
N LEU A 33 15.10 20.46 4.87
CA LEU A 33 14.76 21.51 5.84
C LEU A 33 14.94 21.00 7.28
N PHE A 34 15.56 21.82 8.15
CA PHE A 34 15.50 21.64 9.60
C PHE A 34 14.66 22.76 10.20
N ASP A 35 13.60 22.41 10.94
CA ASP A 35 12.60 23.36 11.46
C ASP A 35 12.06 24.34 10.40
N GLY A 36 11.85 23.85 9.17
CA GLY A 36 11.32 24.66 8.07
C GLY A 36 12.32 25.63 7.42
N LEU A 37 13.61 25.59 7.78
CA LEU A 37 14.68 26.35 7.13
C LEU A 37 15.68 25.42 6.42
N PRO A 38 16.22 25.81 5.25
CA PRO A 38 17.24 25.03 4.53
C PRO A 38 18.40 24.58 5.42
N ALA A 39 18.71 23.30 5.40
CA ALA A 39 19.82 22.74 6.17
C ALA A 39 21.17 23.24 5.61
N ALA A 40 22.07 23.69 6.48
CA ALA A 40 23.40 24.14 6.08
C ALA A 40 24.37 22.95 5.99
N ARG A 41 25.24 22.99 4.99
CA ARG A 41 26.14 21.88 4.63
C ARG A 41 27.55 22.39 4.36
N MET A 42 28.50 21.47 4.26
CA MET A 42 29.84 21.78 3.76
C MET A 42 29.75 22.45 2.38
N GLY A 43 30.46 23.57 2.21
CA GLY A 43 30.45 24.38 1.01
C GLY A 43 29.42 25.52 1.00
N ASP A 44 28.43 25.51 1.89
CA ASP A 44 27.44 26.59 1.94
C ASP A 44 28.06 27.88 2.48
N ALA A 45 27.79 29.00 1.81
CA ALA A 45 28.38 30.30 2.11
C ALA A 45 27.68 31.00 3.28
N SER A 46 28.48 31.66 4.11
CA SER A 46 28.01 32.71 5.02
C SER A 46 27.93 34.06 4.31
N ALA A 47 27.16 35.00 4.86
CA ALA A 47 26.99 36.33 4.29
C ALA A 47 28.31 37.13 4.19
N CYS A 48 29.36 36.76 4.94
CA CYS A 48 30.70 37.33 4.79
C CYS A 48 31.54 36.67 3.67
N GLY A 49 30.94 35.78 2.87
CA GLY A 49 31.56 35.06 1.77
C GLY A 49 32.36 33.82 2.19
N GLY A 50 32.44 33.51 3.49
CA GLY A 50 33.14 32.34 3.99
C GLY A 50 32.31 31.06 3.85
N ALA A 51 32.78 30.07 3.11
CA ALA A 51 32.09 28.80 2.90
C ALA A 51 32.42 27.78 4.00
N MET A 52 31.42 27.04 4.48
CA MET A 52 31.59 25.99 5.49
C MET A 52 32.62 24.96 5.03
N ALA A 53 33.71 24.78 5.78
CA ALA A 53 34.87 24.01 5.31
C ALA A 53 35.32 22.91 6.28
N SER A 54 35.13 23.09 7.58
CA SER A 54 35.66 22.18 8.60
C SER A 54 34.73 22.09 9.82
N ALA A 55 35.00 21.12 10.70
CA ALA A 55 34.15 20.81 11.87
C ALA A 55 32.67 20.56 11.50
N VAL A 56 32.43 20.08 10.29
CA VAL A 56 31.16 19.50 9.80
C VAL A 56 31.08 18.03 10.21
N ILE A 57 29.89 17.43 10.09
CA ILE A 57 29.65 16.03 10.45
C ILE A 57 29.66 15.16 9.19
N PRO A 58 30.71 14.36 8.94
CA PRO A 58 30.89 13.64 7.67
C PRO A 58 30.00 12.40 7.52
N ASN A 59 29.51 11.84 8.63
CA ASN A 59 28.65 10.65 8.66
C ASN A 59 27.16 10.99 8.51
N VAL A 60 26.80 12.27 8.41
CA VAL A 60 25.44 12.72 8.12
C VAL A 60 25.50 13.57 6.88
N LEU A 61 25.00 13.03 5.77
CA LEU A 61 25.07 13.65 4.45
C LEU A 61 23.73 14.26 4.09
N ILE A 62 23.75 15.50 3.63
CA ILE A 62 22.61 16.26 3.13
C ILE A 62 22.96 16.64 1.69
N ASP A 63 22.20 16.11 0.74
CA ASP A 63 22.45 16.17 -0.71
C ASP A 63 23.90 15.80 -1.07
N GLY A 64 24.37 14.70 -0.45
CA GLY A 64 25.72 14.17 -0.64
C GLY A 64 26.85 14.98 0.03
N LYS A 65 26.53 16.03 0.80
CA LYS A 65 27.53 16.87 1.49
C LYS A 65 27.43 16.73 3.02
N PRO A 66 28.55 16.75 3.76
CA PRO A 66 28.54 16.73 5.22
C PRO A 66 27.66 17.83 5.84
N ALA A 67 26.86 17.48 6.85
CA ALA A 67 26.00 18.42 7.56
C ALA A 67 26.81 19.43 8.39
N ALA A 68 26.44 20.71 8.33
CA ALA A 68 26.98 21.73 9.22
C ALA A 68 26.18 21.74 10.55
N VAL A 69 26.89 21.99 11.64
CA VAL A 69 26.36 22.04 13.01
C VAL A 69 26.90 23.25 13.74
N VAL A 70 26.38 23.55 14.93
CA VAL A 70 26.99 24.54 15.82
C VAL A 70 28.44 24.17 16.09
N GLY A 71 29.34 25.13 15.88
CA GLY A 71 30.78 24.93 15.93
C GLY A 71 31.44 24.49 14.62
N SER A 72 30.69 24.26 13.54
CA SER A 72 31.27 24.18 12.19
C SER A 72 31.95 25.49 11.81
N VAL A 73 33.02 25.40 11.02
CA VAL A 73 33.90 26.55 10.73
C VAL A 73 34.04 26.72 9.23
N GLY A 74 33.74 27.92 8.75
CA GLY A 74 33.98 28.31 7.37
C GLY A 74 35.44 28.66 7.09
N ASN A 75 35.81 28.72 5.81
CA ASN A 75 37.17 29.01 5.36
C ASN A 75 37.70 30.41 5.75
N HIS A 76 36.82 31.32 6.21
CA HIS A 76 37.20 32.59 6.82
C HIS A 76 37.48 32.48 8.33
N GLY A 77 37.41 31.27 8.90
CA GLY A 77 37.43 31.03 10.34
C GLY A 77 36.09 31.35 11.01
N ASN A 78 35.02 31.57 10.24
CA ASN A 78 33.71 31.94 10.77
C ASN A 78 33.02 30.73 11.41
N VAL A 79 32.83 30.77 12.72
CA VAL A 79 32.27 29.66 13.50
C VAL A 79 30.75 29.81 13.58
N VAL A 80 30.00 28.76 13.30
CA VAL A 80 28.55 28.72 13.52
C VAL A 80 28.25 28.76 15.03
N THR A 81 27.49 29.76 15.49
CA THR A 81 27.28 30.00 16.93
C THR A 81 25.88 29.62 17.43
N ALA A 82 24.91 29.40 16.56
CA ALA A 82 23.59 28.87 16.90
C ALA A 82 23.05 27.95 15.80
N GLY A 83 22.04 27.15 16.14
CA GLY A 83 21.46 26.12 15.27
C GLY A 83 20.05 25.74 15.73
N SER A 84 19.51 24.67 15.16
CA SER A 84 18.20 24.09 15.48
C SER A 84 18.03 23.74 16.96
N GLY A 85 16.84 23.99 17.50
CA GLY A 85 16.50 23.62 18.89
C GLY A 85 16.03 22.16 19.04
N THR A 86 15.73 21.47 17.94
CA THR A 86 15.08 20.15 17.91
C THR A 86 15.95 19.10 17.20
N VAL A 87 16.75 19.52 16.21
CA VAL A 87 17.60 18.64 15.39
C VAL A 87 19.03 18.64 15.92
N ILE A 88 19.43 17.51 16.48
CA ILE A 88 20.75 17.29 17.06
C ILE A 88 21.51 16.25 16.23
N ILE A 89 22.69 16.62 15.72
CA ILE A 89 23.52 15.78 14.86
C ILE A 89 24.81 15.39 15.61
N GLY A 90 25.12 14.11 15.66
CA GLY A 90 26.29 13.56 16.36
C GLY A 90 27.30 12.89 15.43
N SER A 91 28.55 12.83 15.86
CA SER A 91 29.67 12.18 15.16
C SER A 91 29.87 10.71 15.53
N GLY A 92 29.09 10.18 16.47
CA GLY A 92 29.18 8.81 16.94
C GLY A 92 27.85 8.10 16.81
N HIS A 93 27.87 6.90 16.21
CA HIS A 93 26.80 5.93 16.34
C HIS A 93 27.30 4.88 17.34
N SER A 94 26.55 4.67 18.42
CA SER A 94 26.69 3.44 19.20
C SER A 94 25.51 2.58 18.77
N PRO A 95 25.71 1.60 17.86
CA PRO A 95 24.63 0.67 17.58
C PRO A 95 24.27 0.03 18.92
N ALA A 96 22.99 0.10 19.30
CA ALA A 96 22.52 -0.73 20.39
C ALA A 96 22.88 -2.18 20.01
N PRO A 97 23.38 -3.02 20.94
CA PRO A 97 23.49 -4.44 20.67
C PRO A 97 22.12 -4.90 20.19
N PHE A 98 22.04 -5.19 18.91
CA PHE A 98 20.84 -5.71 18.29
C PHE A 98 20.71 -7.14 18.81
N LEU A 99 19.97 -7.29 19.90
CA LEU A 99 19.21 -8.51 20.09
C LEU A 99 18.14 -8.45 19.02
N ALA A 100 18.33 -9.27 17.99
CA ALA A 100 17.24 -9.56 17.07
C ALA A 100 16.00 -9.85 17.93
N PRO A 101 14.84 -9.24 17.64
CA PRO A 101 13.59 -9.69 18.24
C PRO A 101 13.58 -11.20 18.08
N GLU A 102 13.31 -11.95 19.16
CA GLU A 102 13.06 -13.38 19.00
C GLU A 102 12.07 -13.52 17.85
N VAL A 103 12.50 -14.26 16.83
CA VAL A 103 11.62 -14.64 15.74
C VAL A 103 10.41 -15.25 16.44
N LEU A 104 9.24 -14.62 16.33
CA LEU A 104 7.98 -15.22 16.76
C LEU A 104 7.74 -16.39 15.82
N GLY A 105 8.43 -17.49 16.13
CA GLY A 105 8.26 -18.79 15.53
C GLY A 105 6.93 -19.33 16.02
N ILE A 106 5.84 -18.98 15.33
CA ILE A 106 4.55 -19.65 15.51
C ILE A 106 4.66 -21.13 15.09
N ALA A 107 5.80 -21.54 14.50
CA ALA A 107 6.14 -22.94 14.24
C ALA A 107 7.33 -23.42 15.08
N THR A 108 7.20 -23.48 16.42
CA THR A 108 8.05 -24.38 17.23
C THR A 108 7.36 -24.96 18.47
N ALA A 109 6.10 -24.62 18.75
CA ALA A 109 5.32 -25.31 19.80
C ALA A 109 4.72 -26.66 19.35
N ALA A 110 4.81 -27.03 18.06
CA ALA A 110 4.23 -28.28 17.54
C ALA A 110 5.24 -29.41 17.29
N ILE A 111 6.55 -29.20 17.44
CA ILE A 111 7.58 -30.25 17.24
C ILE A 111 8.12 -30.80 18.57
N ALA A 112 7.91 -30.11 19.70
CA ALA A 112 8.24 -30.62 21.03
C ALA A 112 7.23 -31.64 21.58
N ALA A 113 6.05 -31.81 20.95
CA ALA A 113 5.05 -32.82 21.34
C ALA A 113 5.09 -34.10 20.50
N ALA A 114 5.78 -34.11 19.35
CA ALA A 114 5.88 -35.28 18.47
C ALA A 114 7.15 -36.14 18.68
N THR A 115 8.04 -35.77 19.61
CA THR A 115 9.27 -36.51 19.93
C THR A 115 9.25 -37.21 21.30
N SER A 116 8.15 -37.13 22.05
CA SER A 116 8.00 -37.80 23.37
C SER A 116 7.46 -39.24 23.29
N ALA A 117 6.95 -39.70 22.14
CA ALA A 117 6.29 -41.01 22.02
C ALA A 117 7.14 -42.15 21.43
N VAL A 118 8.42 -41.92 21.09
CA VAL A 118 9.29 -42.98 20.49
C VAL A 118 10.54 -43.26 21.33
N LYS A 119 10.59 -42.80 22.59
CA LYS A 119 11.75 -42.99 23.48
C LYS A 119 11.58 -44.06 24.57
N SER A 120 10.63 -44.97 24.43
CA SER A 120 10.61 -46.21 25.22
C SER A 120 10.60 -47.41 24.30
N LEU A 121 11.79 -47.91 23.95
CA LEU A 121 12.09 -49.32 23.62
C LEU A 121 13.57 -49.39 23.17
N LEU A 122 14.46 -49.29 24.14
CA LEU A 122 15.77 -49.95 24.09
C LEU A 122 15.78 -50.97 25.24
N PRO A 123 16.32 -52.17 24.97
CA PRO A 123 17.55 -52.60 25.62
C PRO A 123 18.49 -53.17 24.54
N ALA A 124 19.77 -53.46 24.73
CA ALA A 124 20.82 -53.17 25.69
C ALA A 124 22.11 -53.67 24.98
N THR A 125 23.27 -53.14 25.35
CA THR A 125 24.63 -53.56 24.95
C THR A 125 24.84 -55.10 25.08
N PRO A 126 25.88 -55.77 24.49
CA PRO A 126 27.27 -55.25 24.47
C PRO A 126 28.30 -55.81 23.42
N LEU A 127 29.50 -55.20 23.51
CA LEU A 127 30.86 -55.78 23.41
C LEU A 127 31.52 -56.15 22.04
N ALA A 128 32.62 -55.40 21.78
CA ALA A 128 34.00 -55.86 21.49
C ALA A 128 34.33 -56.52 20.14
N ARG A 129 35.31 -55.97 19.40
CA ARG A 129 36.76 -56.22 19.58
C ARG A 129 37.59 -55.43 18.56
N ALA A 130 38.75 -54.99 19.02
CA ALA A 130 39.88 -54.49 18.25
C ALA A 130 40.62 -55.62 17.52
N TRP A 131 41.24 -55.31 16.37
CA TRP A 131 42.37 -56.06 15.80
C TRP A 131 43.37 -55.08 15.17
N GLN A 132 44.64 -55.20 15.59
CA GLN A 132 45.85 -54.59 15.06
C GLN A 132 46.73 -55.71 14.46
N GLU A 133 47.35 -55.45 13.29
CA GLU A 133 48.73 -55.78 12.83
C GLU A 133 49.22 -57.26 12.74
N GLU A 134 50.11 -57.73 11.84
CA GLU A 134 51.02 -57.23 10.77
C GLU A 134 51.28 -58.37 9.68
N PRO A 135 52.48 -58.60 9.07
CA PRO A 135 52.90 -58.19 7.70
C PRO A 135 53.36 -59.38 6.80
N GLY A 136 53.71 -59.11 5.52
CA GLY A 136 54.67 -59.95 4.78
C GLY A 136 54.36 -60.32 3.32
N ASP A 137 55.24 -59.80 2.45
CA ASP A 137 55.87 -60.44 1.28
C ASP A 137 55.36 -60.31 -0.18
N LEU A 138 56.21 -59.57 -0.92
CA LEU A 138 56.93 -59.86 -2.18
C LEU A 138 56.24 -59.71 -3.56
N ALA A 139 56.83 -58.77 -4.31
CA ALA A 139 56.63 -58.44 -5.72
C ALA A 139 57.00 -59.59 -6.68
N PRO A 140 56.65 -59.45 -7.98
CA PRO A 140 57.72 -59.26 -8.94
C PRO A 140 57.47 -58.20 -10.02
N LEU A 141 58.48 -57.34 -10.18
CA LEU A 141 59.15 -56.88 -11.41
C LEU A 141 58.33 -56.70 -12.71
N GLY A 142 58.32 -55.44 -13.17
CA GLY A 142 58.81 -55.07 -14.50
C GLY A 142 57.74 -54.83 -15.56
N LEU A 143 57.58 -53.56 -15.94
CA LEU A 143 57.82 -53.04 -17.29
C LEU A 143 57.57 -51.53 -17.27
N GLU A 144 58.63 -50.77 -17.53
CA GLU A 144 58.57 -49.34 -17.85
C GLU A 144 58.07 -49.22 -19.29
N GLU A 145 56.99 -48.47 -19.50
CA GLU A 145 56.71 -47.77 -20.76
C GLU A 145 56.35 -46.34 -20.38
N GLU A 146 57.28 -45.43 -20.65
CA GLU A 146 57.03 -44.00 -20.83
C GLU A 146 56.09 -43.87 -22.03
N ASP A 147 55.04 -43.04 -21.95
CA ASP A 147 54.70 -42.07 -22.99
C ASP A 147 53.42 -41.27 -22.65
N GLU A 148 53.61 -39.95 -22.72
CA GLU A 148 52.62 -38.92 -23.03
C GLU A 148 51.57 -38.56 -21.95
N GLU A 149 51.96 -37.62 -21.07
CA GLU A 149 51.03 -36.65 -20.50
C GLU A 149 50.38 -35.85 -21.64
N GLU A 150 49.24 -36.33 -22.16
CA GLU A 150 48.31 -35.47 -22.87
C GLU A 150 47.77 -34.46 -21.86
N GLU A 151 48.34 -33.25 -21.85
CA GLU A 151 47.66 -32.04 -21.40
C GLU A 151 46.36 -31.91 -22.22
N LEU A 152 45.30 -32.55 -21.75
CA LEU A 152 43.94 -32.16 -22.06
C LEU A 152 43.82 -30.72 -21.56
N VAL A 153 44.02 -29.79 -22.48
CA VAL A 153 43.65 -28.39 -22.35
C VAL A 153 42.21 -28.41 -21.84
N GLU A 154 42.05 -28.20 -20.53
CA GLU A 154 40.78 -27.86 -19.93
C GLU A 154 40.33 -26.59 -20.64
N GLN A 155 39.50 -26.76 -21.67
CA GLN A 155 38.57 -25.70 -22.05
C GLN A 155 37.95 -25.25 -20.75
N PRO A 156 37.98 -23.94 -20.41
CA PRO A 156 37.41 -23.49 -19.16
C PRO A 156 35.98 -24.00 -19.18
N GLN A 157 35.67 -24.95 -18.29
CA GLN A 157 34.32 -25.40 -18.05
C GLN A 157 33.57 -24.10 -17.77
N GLN A 158 32.79 -23.63 -18.75
CA GLN A 158 31.73 -22.69 -18.50
C GLN A 158 30.90 -23.39 -17.44
N GLN A 159 31.15 -23.05 -16.16
CA GLN A 159 30.37 -23.54 -15.04
C GLN A 159 28.93 -23.36 -15.48
N ALA A 160 28.22 -24.49 -15.66
CA ALA A 160 26.86 -24.49 -16.17
C ALA A 160 26.05 -23.55 -15.27
N ARG A 161 25.82 -22.32 -15.74
CA ARG A 161 25.14 -21.30 -14.97
C ARG A 161 23.73 -21.80 -14.73
N GLN A 162 23.28 -21.70 -13.49
CA GLN A 162 21.94 -22.12 -13.14
C GLN A 162 20.94 -21.16 -13.79
N ALA A 163 20.36 -21.60 -14.91
CA ALA A 163 19.29 -20.92 -15.60
C ALA A 163 17.95 -21.07 -14.85
N ILE A 164 17.30 -19.94 -14.58
CA ILE A 164 16.00 -19.86 -13.90
C ILE A 164 15.00 -18.95 -14.62
N THR A 165 13.72 -19.13 -14.31
CA THR A 165 12.66 -18.13 -14.55
C THR A 165 12.47 -17.28 -13.29
N LEU A 166 12.65 -15.97 -13.40
CA LEU A 166 12.43 -15.03 -12.29
C LEU A 166 11.03 -14.43 -12.39
N ARG A 167 10.26 -14.57 -11.32
CA ARG A 167 8.92 -14.00 -11.19
C ARG A 167 8.96 -12.71 -10.39
N ILE A 168 8.31 -11.67 -10.89
CA ILE A 168 8.25 -10.36 -10.26
C ILE A 168 6.78 -10.03 -9.95
N GLY A 169 6.43 -10.10 -8.67
CA GLY A 169 5.12 -9.67 -8.17
C GLY A 169 5.11 -8.16 -8.00
N VAL A 170 4.25 -7.43 -8.71
CA VAL A 170 4.16 -5.96 -8.65
C VAL A 170 2.79 -5.55 -8.11
N PHE A 171 2.79 -4.86 -6.97
CA PHE A 171 1.57 -4.58 -6.20
C PHE A 171 1.32 -3.07 -6.12
N PHE A 172 0.26 -2.58 -6.77
CA PHE A 172 -0.13 -1.17 -6.77
C PHE A 172 -1.33 -0.91 -5.86
N ASP A 173 -1.13 -0.26 -4.71
CA ASP A 173 -2.23 -0.05 -3.76
C ASP A 173 -3.18 1.11 -4.16
N GLY A 174 -4.38 1.10 -3.57
CA GLY A 174 -5.40 2.13 -3.74
C GLY A 174 -5.06 3.45 -3.06
N THR A 175 -5.74 4.53 -3.46
CA THR A 175 -5.52 5.86 -2.89
C THR A 175 -5.74 5.91 -1.39
N GLY A 176 -4.85 6.62 -0.71
CA GLY A 176 -4.98 6.78 0.74
C GLY A 176 -4.58 5.51 1.47
N ASN A 177 -4.17 4.44 0.78
CA ASN A 177 -3.60 3.28 1.42
C ASN A 177 -2.08 3.34 1.33
N ASN A 178 -1.45 3.27 2.49
CA ASN A 178 -0.03 3.14 2.65
C ASN A 178 0.21 2.07 3.72
N LEU A 179 0.93 1.00 3.35
CA LEU A 179 1.16 -0.13 4.24
C LEU A 179 1.95 0.29 5.50
N ALA A 180 2.96 1.16 5.35
CA ALA A 180 3.73 1.64 6.48
C ALA A 180 2.88 2.50 7.44
N ASN A 181 2.13 3.47 6.92
CA ASN A 181 1.28 4.35 7.73
C ASN A 181 0.13 3.56 8.41
N ALA A 182 -0.43 2.57 7.71
CA ALA A 182 -1.43 1.67 8.28
C ALA A 182 -0.84 0.76 9.37
N ALA A 183 0.37 0.23 9.18
CA ALA A 183 1.03 -0.62 10.18
C ALA A 183 1.37 0.15 11.47
N VAL A 184 1.79 1.40 11.33
CA VAL A 184 2.12 2.32 12.44
C VAL A 184 0.91 2.54 13.36
N THR A 185 -0.29 2.62 12.81
CA THR A 185 -1.54 2.88 13.56
C THR A 185 -2.37 1.64 13.85
N GLU A 186 -1.86 0.44 13.55
CA GLU A 186 -2.58 -0.82 13.78
C GLU A 186 -2.92 -1.04 15.26
N LYS A 187 -2.04 -0.59 16.17
CA LYS A 187 -2.29 -0.64 17.61
C LYS A 187 -3.50 0.21 18.03
N CYS A 188 -3.85 1.25 17.27
CA CYS A 188 -5.00 2.10 17.54
C CYS A 188 -6.35 1.43 17.20
N ARG A 189 -6.32 0.24 16.61
CA ARG A 189 -7.48 -0.46 16.03
C ARG A 189 -7.76 -1.79 16.72
N ARG A 190 -7.04 -2.07 17.80
CA ARG A 190 -7.12 -3.32 18.55
C ARG A 190 -8.33 -3.32 19.48
N ASP A 191 -9.18 -4.35 19.35
CA ASP A 191 -10.36 -4.52 20.21
C ASP A 191 -10.00 -4.89 21.67
N ASP A 192 -8.78 -5.36 21.89
CA ASP A 192 -8.25 -5.76 23.19
C ASP A 192 -7.48 -4.64 23.91
N LEU A 193 -7.55 -3.40 23.43
CA LEU A 193 -7.00 -2.24 24.15
C LEU A 193 -7.58 -2.12 25.57
N LYS A 194 -8.81 -2.62 25.79
CA LYS A 194 -9.43 -2.74 27.13
C LYS A 194 -8.69 -3.68 28.10
N LEU A 195 -7.85 -4.56 27.59
CA LEU A 195 -7.07 -5.52 28.37
C LEU A 195 -5.68 -4.98 28.75
N LEU A 196 -5.30 -3.80 28.27
CA LEU A 196 -4.06 -3.12 28.64
C LEU A 196 -4.19 -2.48 30.02
N ASP A 197 -3.07 -2.40 30.75
CA ASP A 197 -2.98 -1.64 31.98
C ASP A 197 -3.18 -0.14 31.73
N GLU A 198 -3.64 0.60 32.75
CA GLU A 198 -3.99 2.02 32.62
C GLU A 198 -2.85 2.90 32.07
N ARG A 199 -1.59 2.56 32.38
CA ARG A 199 -0.43 3.33 31.93
C ARG A 199 -0.15 3.09 30.44
N THR A 200 -0.07 1.83 30.02
CA THR A 200 0.14 1.49 28.60
C THR A 200 -1.06 1.89 27.74
N LEU A 201 -2.29 1.81 28.26
CA LEU A 201 -3.47 2.33 27.58
C LEU A 201 -3.39 3.86 27.39
N GLY A 202 -2.92 4.61 28.40
CA GLY A 202 -2.68 6.05 28.28
C GLY A 202 -1.68 6.42 27.18
N GLU A 203 -0.54 5.73 27.14
CA GLU A 203 0.51 5.94 26.13
C GLU A 203 0.01 5.62 24.71
N VAL A 204 -0.73 4.52 24.53
CA VAL A 204 -1.36 4.17 23.25
C VAL A 204 -2.41 5.21 22.87
N VAL A 205 -3.20 5.70 23.83
CA VAL A 205 -4.25 6.69 23.55
C VAL A 205 -3.67 8.01 23.06
N ASP A 206 -2.61 8.50 23.71
CA ASP A 206 -1.94 9.73 23.30
C ASP A 206 -1.23 9.58 21.96
N TYR A 207 -0.60 8.43 21.72
CA TYR A 207 -0.03 8.07 20.43
C TYR A 207 -1.07 8.09 19.30
N CYS A 208 -2.25 7.49 19.52
CA CYS A 208 -3.32 7.46 18.52
C CYS A 208 -3.95 8.83 18.30
N ARG A 209 -4.11 9.67 19.34
CA ARG A 209 -4.54 11.06 19.20
C ARG A 209 -3.58 11.89 18.37
N ALA A 210 -2.27 11.70 18.55
CA ALA A 210 -1.26 12.39 17.75
C ALA A 210 -1.38 12.08 16.24
N HIS A 211 -1.88 10.89 15.89
CA HIS A 211 -2.15 10.47 14.50
C HIS A 211 -3.60 10.72 14.06
N GLY A 212 -4.37 11.52 14.81
CA GLY A 212 -5.71 11.98 14.41
C GLY A 212 -6.89 11.07 14.78
N PHE A 213 -6.68 10.03 15.58
CA PHE A 213 -7.77 9.24 16.15
C PHE A 213 -8.43 9.98 17.33
N GLY A 214 -9.76 9.93 17.41
CA GLY A 214 -10.54 10.69 18.39
C GLY A 214 -11.80 9.99 18.90
N GLY A 215 -12.56 10.69 19.75
CA GLY A 215 -13.88 10.22 20.23
C GLY A 215 -13.83 9.07 21.25
N SER A 216 -12.74 8.93 22.00
CA SER A 216 -12.63 7.91 23.07
C SER A 216 -13.51 8.29 24.26
N GLU A 217 -14.57 7.50 24.52
CA GLU A 217 -15.35 7.56 25.76
C GLU A 217 -14.66 6.72 26.87
N GLY A 218 -13.36 6.94 27.09
CA GLY A 218 -12.62 6.36 28.22
C GLY A 218 -12.50 4.83 28.24
N ASN A 219 -12.90 4.14 27.17
CA ASN A 219 -12.98 2.68 27.11
C ASN A 219 -11.96 2.04 26.14
N GLY A 220 -10.98 2.80 25.66
CA GLY A 220 -9.95 2.31 24.73
C GLY A 220 -10.40 2.12 23.28
N PHE A 221 -11.64 2.47 22.91
CA PHE A 221 -12.11 2.44 21.53
C PHE A 221 -12.17 3.85 20.91
N PHE A 222 -11.53 4.03 19.76
CA PHE A 222 -11.63 5.26 18.98
C PHE A 222 -12.86 5.22 18.08
N THR A 223 -13.78 6.17 18.26
CA THR A 223 -15.00 6.29 17.44
C THR A 223 -14.84 7.24 16.25
N GLN A 224 -13.74 8.00 16.22
CA GLN A 224 -13.36 8.87 15.13
C GLN A 224 -11.98 8.46 14.63
N THR A 225 -11.87 8.24 13.33
CA THR A 225 -10.61 7.95 12.66
C THR A 225 -10.22 9.12 11.76
N PRO A 226 -8.91 9.34 11.55
CA PRO A 226 -8.47 10.37 10.63
C PRO A 226 -8.86 10.01 9.20
N ASP A 227 -9.15 11.05 8.40
CA ASP A 227 -9.54 10.93 7.00
C ASP A 227 -8.30 10.95 6.08
N ASN A 228 -7.28 10.17 6.45
CA ASN A 228 -5.98 10.06 5.77
C ASN A 228 -5.48 8.60 5.84
N SER A 229 -4.30 8.33 5.28
CA SER A 229 -3.73 6.98 5.23
C SER A 229 -3.48 6.30 6.58
N TYR A 230 -3.35 7.07 7.66
CA TYR A 230 -3.25 6.55 9.02
C TYR A 230 -4.60 6.02 9.56
N GLY A 231 -5.73 6.41 8.96
CA GLY A 231 -7.06 5.96 9.35
C GLY A 231 -7.49 4.62 8.75
N ASN A 232 -6.76 4.11 7.76
CA ASN A 232 -7.16 2.97 6.93
C ASN A 232 -6.52 1.66 7.38
N ALA A 233 -7.29 0.56 7.33
CA ALA A 233 -6.74 -0.78 7.50
C ALA A 233 -5.95 -1.23 6.25
N PRO A 234 -5.10 -2.28 6.34
CA PRO A 234 -4.41 -2.82 5.18
C PRO A 234 -5.38 -3.28 4.07
N SER A 235 -5.09 -2.89 2.83
CA SER A 235 -5.82 -3.30 1.64
C SER A 235 -5.57 -4.78 1.31
N ASN A 236 -6.38 -5.33 0.41
CA ASN A 236 -6.16 -6.66 -0.13
C ASN A 236 -4.90 -6.74 -1.00
N VAL A 237 -4.47 -5.64 -1.62
CA VAL A 237 -3.19 -5.59 -2.35
C VAL A 237 -2.01 -5.74 -1.38
N ALA A 238 -2.03 -5.01 -0.26
CA ALA A 238 -1.02 -5.13 0.78
C ALA A 238 -1.01 -6.53 1.41
N ARG A 239 -2.19 -7.10 1.70
CA ARG A 239 -2.30 -8.47 2.22
C ARG A 239 -1.79 -9.52 1.22
N LEU A 240 -2.06 -9.35 -0.08
CA LEU A 240 -1.51 -10.24 -1.11
C LEU A 240 0.01 -10.10 -1.23
N PHE A 241 0.54 -8.88 -1.11
CA PHE A 241 1.98 -8.65 -1.08
C PHE A 241 2.64 -9.40 0.10
N ASP A 242 2.05 -9.37 1.29
CA ASP A 242 2.55 -10.12 2.45
C ASP A 242 2.54 -11.64 2.21
N LEU A 243 1.49 -12.14 1.56
CA LEU A 243 1.31 -13.55 1.23
C LEU A 243 2.17 -14.01 0.04
N TYR A 244 2.67 -13.11 -0.80
CA TYR A 244 3.49 -13.46 -1.95
C TYR A 244 4.87 -13.96 -1.52
N GLN A 245 5.36 -15.01 -2.19
CA GLN A 245 6.67 -15.59 -1.95
C GLN A 245 7.79 -14.60 -2.29
N ASP A 246 8.81 -14.55 -1.45
CA ASP A 246 9.93 -13.63 -1.61
C ASP A 246 11.25 -14.37 -1.38
N ASP A 247 12.00 -14.51 -2.45
CA ASP A 247 13.30 -15.15 -2.54
C ASP A 247 14.42 -14.10 -2.69
N ALA A 248 14.13 -12.79 -2.57
CA ALA A 248 15.11 -11.72 -2.81
C ALA A 248 16.36 -11.83 -1.92
N THR A 249 16.25 -12.38 -0.71
CA THR A 249 17.38 -12.56 0.22
C THR A 249 17.74 -14.03 0.44
N ARG A 250 17.11 -14.94 -0.31
CA ARG A 250 17.32 -16.39 -0.18
C ARG A 250 18.30 -16.87 -1.23
N SER A 251 19.29 -17.66 -0.81
CA SER A 251 20.13 -18.40 -1.74
C SER A 251 19.39 -19.62 -2.29
N LEU A 252 19.34 -19.71 -3.62
CA LEU A 252 18.75 -20.82 -4.35
C LEU A 252 19.66 -22.05 -4.29
N THR A 253 19.02 -23.21 -4.22
CA THR A 253 19.71 -24.50 -4.39
C THR A 253 19.94 -24.78 -5.88
N LYS A 254 20.95 -25.60 -6.22
CA LYS A 254 21.34 -25.85 -7.64
C LYS A 254 20.24 -26.43 -8.52
N ASP A 255 19.24 -27.08 -7.93
CA ASP A 255 18.15 -27.75 -8.64
C ASP A 255 16.94 -26.83 -8.90
N GLU A 256 16.87 -25.67 -8.22
CA GLU A 256 15.77 -24.74 -8.39
C GLU A 256 15.83 -24.05 -9.75
N ARG A 257 14.69 -24.03 -10.46
CA ARG A 257 14.58 -23.41 -11.80
C ARG A 257 13.70 -22.17 -11.82
N SER A 258 13.22 -21.74 -10.66
CA SER A 258 12.36 -20.56 -10.53
C SER A 258 12.61 -19.86 -9.21
N ALA A 259 12.53 -18.53 -9.21
CA ALA A 259 12.56 -17.72 -8.02
C ALA A 259 11.51 -16.61 -8.11
N SER A 260 11.06 -16.09 -6.98
CA SER A 260 10.06 -15.04 -6.92
C SER A 260 10.54 -13.86 -6.09
N ILE A 261 10.41 -12.65 -6.61
CA ILE A 261 10.60 -11.41 -5.85
C ILE A 261 9.29 -10.61 -5.88
N LYS A 262 9.14 -9.70 -4.92
CA LYS A 262 7.94 -8.86 -4.80
C LYS A 262 8.27 -7.41 -4.58
N VAL A 263 7.44 -6.55 -5.15
CA VAL A 263 7.60 -5.10 -5.12
C VAL A 263 6.26 -4.46 -4.79
N TYR A 264 6.27 -3.58 -3.80
CA TYR A 264 5.09 -2.86 -3.35
C TYR A 264 5.18 -1.37 -3.71
N LEU A 265 4.15 -0.87 -4.38
CA LEU A 265 3.99 0.52 -4.76
C LEU A 265 2.82 1.10 -3.98
N GLU A 266 3.12 2.17 -3.25
CA GLU A 266 2.16 2.85 -2.39
C GLU A 266 0.99 3.47 -3.16
N GLY A 267 -0.11 3.67 -2.44
CA GLY A 267 -1.30 4.30 -2.96
C GLY A 267 -1.07 5.71 -3.50
N ILE A 268 -1.74 6.00 -4.61
CA ILE A 268 -1.78 7.34 -5.21
C ILE A 268 -2.19 8.38 -4.15
N GLY A 269 -1.45 9.49 -4.07
CA GLY A 269 -1.69 10.56 -3.10
C GLY A 269 -1.19 10.32 -1.66
N THR A 270 -0.39 9.28 -1.43
CA THR A 270 0.25 9.00 -0.12
C THR A 270 1.76 8.86 -0.28
N SER A 271 2.52 9.11 0.77
CA SER A 271 3.95 8.82 0.87
C SER A 271 4.26 8.28 2.28
N SER A 272 5.16 7.30 2.40
CA SER A 272 5.55 6.75 3.70
C SER A 272 6.12 7.81 4.64
N GLY A 273 5.56 7.91 5.85
CA GLY A 273 6.05 8.80 6.90
C GLY A 273 5.76 10.29 6.70
N GLU A 274 5.08 10.66 5.62
CA GLU A 274 4.74 12.04 5.27
C GLU A 274 3.23 12.27 5.28
N ASP A 275 2.81 13.53 5.24
CA ASP A 275 1.40 13.89 5.09
C ASP A 275 0.86 13.55 3.69
N ASP A 276 -0.39 13.11 3.64
CA ASP A 276 -1.07 12.77 2.38
C ASP A 276 -1.17 13.99 1.44
N SER A 277 -0.85 13.79 0.15
CA SER A 277 -0.94 14.85 -0.85
C SER A 277 -2.39 15.05 -1.28
N VAL A 278 -3.03 16.11 -0.75
CA VAL A 278 -4.40 16.50 -1.13
C VAL A 278 -4.53 16.72 -2.64
N TYR A 279 -3.50 17.29 -3.28
CA TYR A 279 -3.49 17.49 -4.73
C TYR A 279 -3.50 16.15 -5.48
N GLY A 280 -2.59 15.22 -5.14
CA GLY A 280 -2.51 13.90 -5.79
C GLY A 280 -3.73 13.02 -5.52
N GLN A 281 -4.29 13.07 -4.31
CA GLN A 281 -5.53 12.37 -3.96
C GLN A 281 -6.73 12.87 -4.77
N VAL A 282 -6.82 14.18 -5.05
CA VAL A 282 -7.96 14.78 -5.75
C VAL A 282 -7.82 14.67 -7.27
N THR A 283 -6.62 14.85 -7.83
CA THR A 283 -6.41 14.91 -9.28
C THR A 283 -5.96 13.59 -9.90
N GLY A 284 -5.38 12.68 -9.11
CA GLY A 284 -4.68 11.52 -9.68
C GLY A 284 -3.44 11.89 -10.50
N MET A 285 -3.00 13.16 -10.42
CA MET A 285 -1.85 13.75 -11.12
C MET A 285 -0.79 14.27 -10.12
N GLY A 286 0.37 14.67 -10.66
CA GLY A 286 1.53 15.11 -9.88
C GLY A 286 2.44 13.94 -9.48
N ASP A 287 3.38 14.19 -8.58
CA ASP A 287 4.46 13.25 -8.20
C ASP A 287 3.97 11.94 -7.56
N THR A 288 2.68 11.86 -7.24
CA THR A 288 2.02 10.67 -6.66
C THR A 288 0.90 10.12 -7.54
N GLY A 289 0.73 10.63 -8.77
CA GLY A 289 -0.30 10.24 -9.73
C GLY A 289 -0.08 8.88 -10.42
N VAL A 290 -1.02 8.45 -11.28
CA VAL A 290 -1.01 7.08 -11.88
C VAL A 290 0.27 6.84 -12.67
N VAL A 291 0.60 7.76 -13.58
CA VAL A 291 1.82 7.66 -14.39
C VAL A 291 3.08 7.77 -13.51
N ALA A 292 3.10 8.68 -12.54
CA ALA A 292 4.25 8.86 -11.66
C ALA A 292 4.56 7.58 -10.85
N ARG A 293 3.54 6.88 -10.33
CA ARG A 293 3.72 5.60 -9.61
C ARG A 293 4.26 4.50 -10.51
N VAL A 294 3.81 4.45 -11.77
CA VAL A 294 4.39 3.54 -12.77
C VAL A 294 5.85 3.90 -13.07
N MET A 295 6.17 5.19 -13.19
CA MET A 295 7.55 5.65 -13.43
C MET A 295 8.51 5.44 -12.24
N GLN A 296 7.98 5.31 -11.01
CA GLN A 296 8.75 4.96 -9.81
C GLN A 296 8.97 3.45 -9.64
N SER A 297 8.24 2.62 -10.39
CA SER A 297 8.37 1.16 -10.30
C SER A 297 9.78 0.64 -10.59
N PRO A 298 10.56 1.18 -11.55
CA PRO A 298 11.92 0.68 -11.83
C PRO A 298 12.86 0.79 -10.63
N ASP A 299 12.81 1.88 -9.86
CA ASP A 299 13.69 2.08 -8.71
C ASP A 299 13.44 1.01 -7.63
N THR A 300 12.17 0.71 -7.39
CA THR A 300 11.79 -0.28 -6.36
C THR A 300 12.08 -1.71 -6.83
N ILE A 301 11.90 -1.99 -8.12
CA ILE A 301 12.27 -3.27 -8.74
C ILE A 301 13.79 -3.46 -8.72
N SER A 302 14.56 -2.42 -9.05
CA SER A 302 16.02 -2.42 -9.04
C SER A 302 16.59 -2.82 -7.68
N LEU A 303 16.02 -2.28 -6.60
CA LEU A 303 16.43 -2.63 -5.24
C LEU A 303 16.26 -4.13 -4.95
N GLN A 304 15.11 -4.70 -5.31
CA GLN A 304 14.83 -6.12 -5.07
C GLN A 304 15.67 -7.05 -5.96
N LEU A 305 15.89 -6.66 -7.22
CA LEU A 305 16.79 -7.38 -8.12
C LEU A 305 18.24 -7.34 -7.66
N GLY A 306 18.68 -6.21 -7.09
CA GLY A 306 20.00 -6.06 -6.47
C GLY A 306 20.19 -7.05 -5.33
N LEU A 307 19.26 -7.08 -4.36
CA LEU A 307 19.27 -8.03 -3.24
C LEU A 307 19.29 -9.49 -3.73
N PHE A 308 18.48 -9.80 -4.74
CA PHE A 308 18.41 -11.13 -5.34
C PHE A 308 19.73 -11.54 -5.96
N THR A 309 20.35 -10.65 -6.75
CA THR A 309 21.63 -10.89 -7.43
C THR A 309 22.78 -11.05 -6.42
N GLU A 310 22.79 -10.23 -5.36
CA GLU A 310 23.77 -10.34 -4.27
C GLU A 310 23.67 -11.68 -3.54
N SER A 311 22.45 -12.17 -3.30
CA SER A 311 22.19 -13.44 -2.61
C SER A 311 22.43 -14.67 -3.49
N ASN A 312 22.46 -14.49 -4.81
CA ASN A 312 22.53 -15.55 -5.82
C ASN A 312 23.59 -15.25 -6.91
N PRO A 313 24.88 -15.11 -6.55
CA PRO A 313 25.91 -14.80 -7.52
C PRO A 313 26.07 -15.94 -8.52
N GLY A 314 25.96 -15.63 -9.81
CA GLY A 314 26.15 -16.59 -10.91
C GLY A 314 24.89 -17.33 -11.38
N VAL A 315 23.73 -17.03 -10.80
CA VAL A 315 22.42 -17.44 -11.35
C VAL A 315 22.12 -16.63 -12.61
N GLN A 316 21.64 -17.30 -13.65
CA GLN A 316 21.24 -16.68 -14.91
C GLN A 316 19.71 -16.64 -15.00
N VAL A 317 19.17 -15.49 -15.35
CA VAL A 317 17.73 -15.25 -15.50
C VAL A 317 17.37 -15.37 -16.97
N ASP A 318 16.87 -16.53 -17.38
CA ASP A 318 16.55 -16.83 -18.78
C ASP A 318 15.16 -16.33 -19.18
N ALA A 319 14.26 -16.16 -18.21
CA ALA A 319 12.90 -15.68 -18.47
C ALA A 319 12.39 -14.84 -17.30
N LEU A 320 11.56 -13.85 -17.62
CA LEU A 320 10.87 -12.98 -16.69
C LEU A 320 9.37 -13.21 -16.76
N GLU A 321 8.74 -13.40 -15.61
CA GLU A 321 7.29 -13.46 -15.49
C GLU A 321 6.79 -12.39 -14.52
N PHE A 322 5.73 -11.68 -14.91
CA PHE A 322 5.14 -10.64 -14.08
C PHE A 322 3.78 -11.06 -13.56
N ASP A 323 3.57 -10.89 -12.24
CA ASP A 323 2.28 -11.03 -11.58
C ASP A 323 1.88 -9.66 -11.02
N ILE A 324 0.88 -9.03 -11.63
CA ILE A 324 0.54 -7.62 -11.39
C ILE A 324 -0.77 -7.55 -10.61
N PHE A 325 -0.77 -6.87 -9.48
CA PHE A 325 -1.96 -6.64 -8.66
C PHE A 325 -2.23 -5.16 -8.50
N GLY A 326 -3.50 -4.77 -8.45
CA GLY A 326 -3.84 -3.40 -8.08
C GLY A 326 -5.25 -3.18 -7.59
N PHE A 327 -5.44 -2.15 -6.77
CA PHE A 327 -6.75 -1.74 -6.25
C PHE A 327 -7.08 -0.29 -6.63
N SER A 328 -8.31 -0.02 -7.06
CA SER A 328 -8.78 1.35 -7.32
C SER A 328 -7.96 2.06 -8.39
N ARG A 329 -7.32 3.18 -8.05
CA ARG A 329 -6.32 3.86 -8.87
C ARG A 329 -5.01 3.08 -9.01
N GLY A 330 -4.65 2.27 -8.02
CA GLY A 330 -3.58 1.28 -8.15
C GLY A 330 -3.89 0.24 -9.22
N ALA A 331 -5.16 -0.14 -9.40
CA ALA A 331 -5.57 -1.01 -10.51
C ALA A 331 -5.43 -0.31 -11.88
N ALA A 332 -5.67 1.01 -11.93
CA ALA A 332 -5.39 1.81 -13.13
C ALA A 332 -3.89 1.87 -13.42
N ALA A 333 -3.04 2.03 -12.39
CA ALA A 333 -1.59 1.95 -12.51
C ALA A 333 -1.12 0.55 -12.95
N ALA A 334 -1.70 -0.52 -12.40
CA ALA A 334 -1.43 -1.90 -12.80
C ALA A 334 -1.74 -2.14 -14.29
N ARG A 335 -2.88 -1.65 -14.78
CA ARG A 335 -3.24 -1.72 -16.22
C ARG A 335 -2.26 -0.92 -17.07
N HIS A 336 -1.87 0.27 -16.63
CA HIS A 336 -0.91 1.09 -17.36
C HIS A 336 0.48 0.45 -17.38
N PHE A 337 0.95 -0.06 -16.25
CA PHE A 337 2.21 -0.80 -16.14
C PHE A 337 2.20 -2.06 -17.02
N ALA A 338 1.11 -2.82 -17.04
CA ALA A 338 0.98 -3.95 -17.97
C ALA A 338 1.17 -3.52 -19.42
N ASN A 339 0.55 -2.40 -19.85
CA ASN A 339 0.76 -1.86 -21.19
C ASN A 339 2.20 -1.40 -21.45
N GLU A 340 2.90 -0.88 -20.45
CA GLU A 340 4.33 -0.55 -20.58
C GLU A 340 5.17 -1.82 -20.82
N LEU A 341 4.86 -2.92 -20.14
CA LEU A 341 5.56 -4.21 -20.32
C LEU A 341 5.28 -4.85 -21.69
N LEU A 342 4.12 -4.58 -22.29
CA LEU A 342 3.75 -5.08 -23.62
C LEU A 342 4.51 -4.38 -24.76
N LYS A 343 5.20 -3.26 -24.50
CA LYS A 343 6.04 -2.61 -25.50
C LYS A 343 7.22 -3.52 -25.85
N ALA A 344 7.61 -3.55 -27.11
CA ALA A 344 8.68 -4.43 -27.61
C ALA A 344 10.03 -4.26 -26.89
N ASN A 345 10.30 -3.08 -26.33
CA ASN A 345 11.52 -2.77 -25.58
C ASN A 345 11.39 -2.95 -24.06
N GLY A 346 10.22 -3.36 -23.54
CA GLY A 346 9.94 -3.43 -22.10
C GLY A 346 9.52 -2.11 -21.45
N GLY A 347 9.31 -1.07 -22.25
CA GLY A 347 8.73 0.20 -21.82
C GLY A 347 9.48 0.82 -20.64
N VAL A 348 8.77 0.97 -19.52
CA VAL A 348 9.29 1.58 -18.29
C VAL A 348 10.49 0.83 -17.67
N LEU A 349 10.66 -0.47 -17.96
CA LEU A 349 11.78 -1.28 -17.45
C LEU A 349 12.95 -1.43 -18.43
N ALA A 350 12.85 -0.84 -19.63
CA ALA A 350 13.86 -1.00 -20.69
C ALA A 350 15.28 -0.61 -20.26
N GLU A 351 15.42 0.48 -19.50
CA GLU A 351 16.73 0.96 -19.02
C GLU A 351 17.28 0.13 -17.85
N LEU A 352 16.38 -0.47 -17.06
CA LEU A 352 16.73 -1.26 -15.88
C LEU A 352 17.14 -2.68 -16.23
N LEU A 353 16.39 -3.34 -17.13
CA LEU A 353 16.56 -4.75 -17.47
C LEU A 353 17.28 -4.90 -18.81
N ARG A 354 18.47 -4.28 -18.90
CA ARG A 354 19.34 -4.43 -20.07
C ARG A 354 20.05 -5.79 -20.05
N PRO A 355 20.35 -6.37 -21.23
CA PRO A 355 21.16 -7.58 -21.32
C PRO A 355 22.46 -7.44 -20.52
N GLY A 356 22.83 -8.49 -19.79
CA GLY A 356 23.98 -8.50 -18.89
C GLY A 356 23.76 -7.89 -17.50
N GLN A 357 22.60 -7.30 -17.21
CA GLN A 357 22.26 -6.79 -15.87
C GLN A 357 21.41 -7.77 -15.06
N PHE A 358 21.58 -7.78 -13.74
CA PHE A 358 20.78 -8.61 -12.81
C PHE A 358 20.69 -10.11 -13.18
N GLY A 359 21.76 -10.65 -13.77
CA GLY A 359 21.83 -12.04 -14.21
C GLY A 359 21.15 -12.33 -15.55
N LEU A 360 20.67 -11.32 -16.28
CA LEU A 360 20.16 -11.49 -17.64
C LEU A 360 21.30 -11.83 -18.61
N PRO A 361 21.09 -12.76 -19.57
CA PRO A 361 22.08 -13.05 -20.62
C PRO A 361 22.33 -11.86 -21.54
N GLU A 362 23.43 -11.87 -22.28
CA GLU A 362 23.78 -10.80 -23.25
C GLU A 362 22.84 -10.80 -24.47
N GLU A 363 22.27 -11.95 -24.77
CA GLU A 363 21.30 -12.21 -25.84
C GLU A 363 19.84 -12.08 -25.39
N PHE A 364 19.56 -11.51 -24.22
CA PHE A 364 18.20 -11.40 -23.70
C PHE A 364 17.28 -10.58 -24.61
N GLU A 365 16.22 -11.20 -25.12
CA GLU A 365 15.18 -10.59 -25.94
C GLU A 365 13.85 -10.45 -25.17
N TRP A 366 13.49 -9.21 -24.85
CA TRP A 366 12.28 -8.90 -24.09
C TRP A 366 11.01 -9.57 -24.63
N SER A 367 10.76 -9.47 -25.94
CA SER A 367 9.54 -10.00 -26.57
C SER A 367 9.40 -11.53 -26.50
N GLY A 368 10.51 -12.26 -26.36
CA GLY A 368 10.52 -13.72 -26.30
C GLY A 368 10.62 -14.27 -24.88
N GLN A 369 11.23 -13.50 -23.97
CA GLN A 369 11.62 -13.98 -22.64
C GLN A 369 10.91 -13.28 -21.48
N ALA A 370 10.21 -12.16 -21.72
CA ALA A 370 9.37 -11.49 -20.73
C ALA A 370 7.87 -11.70 -21.03
N ARG A 371 7.10 -12.12 -20.03
CA ARG A 371 5.65 -12.29 -20.15
C ARG A 371 4.89 -11.90 -18.89
N ILE A 372 3.63 -11.51 -19.05
CA ILE A 372 2.73 -11.28 -17.92
C ILE A 372 1.96 -12.59 -17.67
N ASN A 373 2.10 -13.15 -16.48
CA ASN A 373 1.38 -14.35 -16.09
C ASN A 373 -0.02 -14.00 -15.57
N PHE A 374 -0.11 -13.18 -14.52
CA PHE A 374 -1.38 -12.85 -13.88
C PHE A 374 -1.58 -11.34 -13.73
N ILE A 375 -2.80 -10.86 -13.99
CA ILE A 375 -3.25 -9.51 -13.64
C ILE A 375 -4.48 -9.60 -12.74
N GLY A 376 -4.31 -9.27 -11.45
CA GLY A 376 -5.36 -9.28 -10.43
C GLY A 376 -5.81 -7.88 -10.04
N LEU A 377 -7.00 -7.47 -10.46
CA LEU A 377 -7.52 -6.13 -10.23
C LEU A 377 -8.68 -6.13 -9.22
N PHE A 378 -8.66 -5.15 -8.31
CA PHE A 378 -9.77 -4.83 -7.43
C PHE A 378 -10.37 -3.50 -7.86
N ASP A 379 -11.60 -3.55 -8.37
CA ASP A 379 -12.49 -2.44 -8.66
C ASP A 379 -11.82 -1.21 -9.29
N THR A 380 -11.35 -1.34 -10.53
CA THR A 380 -10.55 -0.31 -11.21
C THR A 380 -11.27 1.03 -11.34
N VAL A 381 -10.67 2.08 -10.78
CA VAL A 381 -11.12 3.48 -10.88
C VAL A 381 -9.94 4.33 -11.33
N ALA A 382 -10.03 4.95 -12.51
CA ALA A 382 -8.94 5.78 -13.03
C ALA A 382 -8.90 7.17 -12.38
N ALA A 383 -10.07 7.83 -12.32
CA ALA A 383 -10.29 9.14 -11.68
C ALA A 383 -9.13 10.14 -11.84
N VAL A 384 -8.64 10.30 -13.07
CA VAL A 384 -7.67 11.34 -13.43
C VAL A 384 -8.46 12.62 -13.72
N VAL A 385 -8.14 13.70 -13.01
CA VAL A 385 -8.70 15.04 -13.24
C VAL A 385 -7.58 15.93 -13.76
N ASP A 386 -7.78 16.54 -14.94
CA ASP A 386 -6.88 17.54 -15.52
C ASP A 386 -7.53 18.94 -15.55
N PRO A 387 -7.45 19.72 -14.45
CA PRO A 387 -8.05 21.06 -14.41
C PRO A 387 -7.48 22.01 -15.48
N MET A 388 -6.26 21.75 -15.97
CA MET A 388 -5.56 22.59 -16.93
C MET A 388 -6.10 22.40 -18.36
N LYS A 389 -6.72 21.25 -18.64
CA LYS A 389 -7.46 20.96 -19.89
C LYS A 389 -8.97 21.19 -19.78
N TRP A 390 -9.42 21.98 -18.80
CA TRP A 390 -10.84 22.20 -18.49
C TRP A 390 -11.60 20.93 -18.08
N ASP A 391 -10.87 19.87 -17.71
CA ASP A 391 -11.47 18.68 -17.15
C ASP A 391 -11.63 18.83 -15.63
N ASN A 392 -12.88 19.04 -15.21
CA ASN A 392 -13.25 19.19 -13.81
C ASN A 392 -13.94 17.95 -13.23
N SER A 393 -13.91 16.79 -13.91
CA SER A 393 -14.65 15.61 -13.48
C SER A 393 -13.79 14.34 -13.38
N PRO A 394 -13.55 13.80 -12.16
CA PRO A 394 -12.88 12.50 -11.98
C PRO A 394 -13.73 11.32 -12.48
N ALA A 395 -14.94 11.59 -12.94
CA ALA A 395 -15.91 10.59 -13.34
C ALA A 395 -15.94 10.35 -14.85
N ASN A 396 -15.09 11.01 -15.64
CA ASN A 396 -15.10 10.92 -17.10
C ASN A 396 -14.14 9.80 -17.63
N HIS A 397 -14.06 9.65 -18.95
CA HIS A 397 -13.17 8.70 -19.63
C HIS A 397 -11.83 9.33 -20.07
N LEU A 398 -11.59 10.60 -19.74
CA LEU A 398 -10.42 11.35 -20.17
C LEU A 398 -9.29 11.10 -19.17
N ASN A 399 -8.43 10.12 -19.48
CA ASN A 399 -7.25 9.81 -18.67
C ASN A 399 -5.98 10.14 -19.47
N PRO A 400 -5.59 11.42 -19.59
CA PRO A 400 -4.46 11.81 -20.43
C PRO A 400 -3.17 11.13 -19.95
N GLY A 401 -2.54 10.37 -20.83
CA GLY A 401 -1.28 9.67 -20.57
C GLY A 401 -1.39 8.34 -19.81
N VAL A 402 -2.62 7.88 -19.48
CA VAL A 402 -2.83 6.60 -18.79
C VAL A 402 -3.55 5.63 -19.70
N ASN A 403 -2.84 4.60 -20.15
CA ASN A 403 -3.44 3.52 -20.93
C ASN A 403 -4.09 2.48 -20.01
N LEU A 404 -5.41 2.37 -20.09
CA LEU A 404 -6.18 1.39 -19.33
C LEU A 404 -6.58 0.19 -20.19
N TYR A 405 -6.44 0.23 -21.51
CA TYR A 405 -6.85 -0.89 -22.34
C TYR A 405 -6.01 -2.14 -22.03
N LEU A 406 -6.63 -3.29 -21.80
CA LEU A 406 -5.92 -4.56 -21.71
C LEU A 406 -6.26 -5.39 -22.95
N PRO A 407 -5.33 -5.53 -23.91
CA PRO A 407 -5.55 -6.34 -25.10
C PRO A 407 -5.87 -7.81 -24.75
N PRO A 408 -6.71 -8.52 -25.52
CA PRO A 408 -6.84 -9.96 -25.39
C PRO A 408 -5.48 -10.65 -25.54
N GLY A 409 -5.14 -11.57 -24.62
CA GLY A 409 -3.85 -12.26 -24.63
C GLY A 409 -2.67 -11.46 -24.07
N CYS A 410 -2.89 -10.27 -23.50
CA CYS A 410 -1.83 -9.49 -22.86
C CYS A 410 -1.18 -10.16 -21.63
N ALA A 411 -1.91 -11.08 -20.99
CA ALA A 411 -1.42 -11.90 -19.89
C ALA A 411 -2.02 -13.30 -20.02
N HIS A 412 -1.39 -14.30 -19.38
CA HIS A 412 -1.96 -15.65 -19.30
C HIS A 412 -3.34 -15.63 -18.62
N LYS A 413 -3.52 -14.78 -17.60
CA LYS A 413 -4.83 -14.55 -16.99
C LYS A 413 -5.01 -13.12 -16.49
N VAL A 414 -6.20 -12.56 -16.75
CA VAL A 414 -6.66 -11.29 -16.17
C VAL A 414 -7.97 -11.54 -15.43
N VAL A 415 -8.04 -11.09 -14.17
CA VAL A 415 -9.23 -11.15 -13.32
C VAL A 415 -9.46 -9.78 -12.69
N GLN A 416 -10.70 -9.28 -12.75
CA GLN A 416 -11.13 -8.11 -11.99
C GLN A 416 -12.30 -8.46 -11.08
N LEU A 417 -12.15 -8.20 -9.77
CA LEU A 417 -13.26 -8.21 -8.82
C LEU A 417 -13.88 -6.82 -8.78
N THR A 418 -15.20 -6.70 -8.95
CA THR A 418 -15.89 -5.40 -9.00
C THR A 418 -16.91 -5.24 -7.89
N ALA A 419 -17.05 -4.00 -7.41
CA ALA A 419 -17.98 -3.65 -6.34
C ALA A 419 -19.39 -3.50 -6.90
N ARG A 420 -20.27 -4.44 -6.56
CA ARG A 420 -21.70 -4.43 -6.94
C ARG A 420 -22.44 -3.25 -6.33
N ASP A 421 -22.13 -2.94 -5.06
CA ASP A 421 -22.88 -1.98 -4.24
C ASP A 421 -22.18 -0.60 -4.18
N GLU A 422 -21.18 -0.35 -5.04
CA GLU A 422 -20.58 0.97 -5.21
C GLU A 422 -21.47 1.89 -6.05
N MET A 423 -21.89 3.01 -5.46
CA MET A 423 -22.86 3.93 -6.07
C MET A 423 -22.38 5.38 -6.17
N ARG A 424 -21.12 5.70 -5.83
CA ARG A 424 -20.59 7.06 -5.89
C ARG A 424 -20.37 7.53 -7.32
N TRP A 425 -20.64 8.81 -7.54
CA TRP A 425 -20.42 9.46 -8.84
C TRP A 425 -18.94 9.47 -9.26
N ASN A 426 -18.03 9.70 -8.30
CA ASN A 426 -16.59 9.85 -8.58
C ASN A 426 -15.85 8.51 -8.72
N PHE A 427 -16.53 7.37 -8.52
CA PHE A 427 -15.92 6.03 -8.52
C PHE A 427 -16.37 5.25 -9.76
N ALA A 428 -16.19 5.85 -10.94
CA ALA A 428 -16.53 5.21 -12.20
C ALA A 428 -15.67 3.96 -12.44
N LEU A 429 -16.33 2.83 -12.72
CA LEU A 429 -15.68 1.56 -12.97
C LEU A 429 -15.03 1.57 -14.36
N ASN A 430 -13.79 1.12 -14.46
CA ASN A 430 -13.18 0.76 -15.74
C ASN A 430 -13.25 -0.75 -15.87
N SER A 431 -14.15 -1.23 -16.71
CA SER A 431 -14.40 -2.65 -16.93
C SER A 431 -13.25 -3.29 -17.73
N VAL A 432 -13.07 -4.60 -17.54
CA VAL A 432 -12.21 -5.46 -18.37
C VAL A 432 -13.01 -6.42 -19.26
N ALA A 433 -14.34 -6.43 -19.08
CA ALA A 433 -15.26 -7.17 -19.92
C ALA A 433 -15.35 -6.54 -21.35
N PRO A 434 -15.72 -7.33 -22.36
CA PRO A 434 -16.00 -8.78 -22.31
C PRO A 434 -14.74 -9.65 -22.45
N HIS A 435 -13.57 -9.06 -22.65
CA HIS A 435 -12.37 -9.79 -23.05
C HIS A 435 -11.69 -10.57 -21.92
N HIS A 436 -11.86 -10.12 -20.68
CA HIS A 436 -11.24 -10.71 -19.49
C HIS A 436 -12.29 -11.06 -18.43
N GLN A 437 -11.92 -11.88 -17.45
CA GLN A 437 -12.83 -12.30 -16.40
C GLN A 437 -13.13 -11.14 -15.44
N GLU A 438 -14.41 -10.76 -15.35
CA GLU A 438 -14.90 -9.75 -14.41
C GLU A 438 -15.97 -10.36 -13.50
N ILE A 439 -15.79 -10.24 -12.18
CA ILE A 439 -16.64 -10.88 -11.17
C ILE A 439 -17.22 -9.80 -10.26
N ALA A 440 -18.52 -9.53 -10.41
CA ALA A 440 -19.23 -8.57 -9.56
C ALA A 440 -19.61 -9.22 -8.22
N LEU A 441 -19.11 -8.66 -7.13
CA LEU A 441 -19.27 -9.20 -5.77
C LEU A 441 -19.98 -8.17 -4.86
N PRO A 442 -20.76 -8.62 -3.85
CA PRO A 442 -21.42 -7.74 -2.89
C PRO A 442 -20.44 -6.81 -2.17
N GLY A 443 -20.84 -5.57 -1.91
CA GLY A 443 -20.00 -4.60 -1.22
C GLY A 443 -19.66 -3.38 -2.04
N ALA A 444 -19.24 -2.34 -1.32
CA ALA A 444 -18.70 -1.10 -1.87
C ALA A 444 -17.23 -1.25 -2.26
N HIS A 445 -16.65 -0.19 -2.82
CA HIS A 445 -15.28 -0.17 -3.35
C HIS A 445 -14.21 -0.77 -2.41
N SER A 446 -14.15 -0.31 -1.16
CA SER A 446 -13.18 -0.78 -0.17
C SER A 446 -13.65 -2.03 0.58
N ASP A 447 -14.89 -2.48 0.38
CA ASP A 447 -15.29 -3.84 0.76
C ASP A 447 -14.61 -4.84 -0.17
N ILE A 448 -14.47 -4.53 -1.47
CA ILE A 448 -13.76 -5.36 -2.45
C ILE A 448 -12.24 -5.29 -2.27
N GLY A 449 -11.69 -4.08 -2.26
CA GLY A 449 -10.25 -3.86 -2.25
C GLY A 449 -9.59 -3.81 -0.87
N GLY A 450 -10.38 -3.79 0.21
CA GLY A 450 -9.87 -3.51 1.56
C GLY A 450 -9.66 -2.02 1.83
N GLY A 451 -9.20 -1.71 3.05
CA GLY A 451 -9.05 -0.33 3.54
C GLY A 451 -9.98 0.00 4.71
N TYR A 452 -11.14 -0.68 4.80
CA TYR A 452 -12.04 -0.50 5.94
C TYR A 452 -11.53 -1.17 7.20
N LEU A 453 -11.77 -0.51 8.33
CA LEU A 453 -11.42 -1.02 9.66
C LEU A 453 -12.23 -2.28 9.99
N PRO A 454 -11.67 -3.19 10.80
CA PRO A 454 -12.40 -4.37 11.26
C PRO A 454 -13.76 -4.01 11.87
N ILE A 455 -13.82 -2.93 12.66
CA ILE A 455 -15.05 -2.36 13.21
C ILE A 455 -14.99 -0.84 13.06
N ALA A 456 -16.05 -0.24 12.53
CA ALA A 456 -16.21 1.20 12.40
C ALA A 456 -17.65 1.63 12.74
N GLN A 457 -17.83 2.93 13.00
CA GLN A 457 -19.15 3.53 13.19
C GLN A 457 -19.51 4.39 11.97
N GLU A 458 -20.51 3.97 11.20
CA GLU A 458 -21.04 4.77 10.10
C GLU A 458 -22.01 5.81 10.63
N LYS A 459 -21.69 7.09 10.42
CA LYS A 459 -22.59 8.22 10.68
C LYS A 459 -22.75 9.06 9.43
N LEU A 460 -23.82 8.79 8.67
CA LEU A 460 -23.97 9.25 7.30
C LEU A 460 -25.30 9.99 7.06
N ILE A 461 -25.31 10.82 6.02
CA ILE A 461 -26.52 11.44 5.46
C ILE A 461 -26.84 10.68 4.18
N LEU A 462 -27.92 9.89 4.17
CA LEU A 462 -28.20 8.95 3.08
C LEU A 462 -28.92 9.60 1.90
N SER A 463 -29.75 10.61 2.18
CA SER A 463 -30.53 11.27 1.14
C SER A 463 -30.07 12.71 0.92
N ARG A 464 -30.32 13.22 -0.29
CA ARG A 464 -30.04 14.62 -0.61
C ARG A 464 -30.86 15.48 0.35
N PRO A 465 -30.26 16.42 1.09
CA PRO A 465 -31.00 17.30 1.98
C PRO A 465 -32.14 17.99 1.23
N VAL A 466 -33.35 17.84 1.75
CA VAL A 466 -34.55 18.42 1.15
C VAL A 466 -34.89 19.67 1.92
N SER A 467 -35.14 20.78 1.22
CA SER A 467 -35.57 22.00 1.87
C SER A 467 -36.85 22.57 1.28
N SER A 468 -37.67 23.19 2.12
CA SER A 468 -38.84 23.96 1.68
C SER A 468 -39.02 25.20 2.55
N THR A 469 -39.26 26.34 1.92
CA THR A 469 -39.65 27.58 2.61
C THR A 469 -41.17 27.61 2.75
N VAL A 470 -41.67 27.84 3.96
CA VAL A 470 -43.12 27.84 4.26
C VAL A 470 -43.48 29.04 5.16
N PRO A 471 -44.74 29.50 5.17
CA PRO A 471 -45.21 30.50 6.12
C PRO A 471 -44.93 30.07 7.57
N ALA A 472 -44.54 31.02 8.42
CA ALA A 472 -44.21 30.70 9.80
C ALA A 472 -45.40 30.07 10.53
N GLY A 473 -45.11 29.02 11.31
CA GLY A 473 -46.14 28.27 12.06
C GLY A 473 -46.83 27.16 11.27
N THR A 474 -46.49 26.95 9.99
CA THR A 474 -46.96 25.79 9.22
C THR A 474 -46.56 24.48 9.93
N PRO A 475 -47.49 23.55 10.22
CA PRO A 475 -47.19 22.24 10.80
C PRO A 475 -46.18 21.45 9.95
N THR A 476 -45.20 20.81 10.60
CA THR A 476 -44.07 20.15 9.93
C THR A 476 -44.54 19.07 8.96
N GLU A 477 -45.57 18.31 9.34
CA GLU A 477 -46.13 17.16 8.62
C GLU A 477 -46.77 17.57 7.27
N LEU A 478 -47.17 18.83 7.14
CA LEU A 478 -47.77 19.36 5.92
C LEU A 478 -46.73 19.91 4.93
N THR A 479 -45.47 19.99 5.34
CA THR A 479 -44.41 20.61 4.53
C THR A 479 -43.96 19.68 3.41
N HIS A 480 -43.47 20.28 2.31
CA HIS A 480 -42.84 19.50 1.23
C HIS A 480 -41.60 18.76 1.74
N ALA A 481 -40.78 19.41 2.58
CA ALA A 481 -39.60 18.79 3.17
C ALA A 481 -39.95 17.51 3.95
N TRP A 482 -41.01 17.52 4.78
CA TRP A 482 -41.43 16.33 5.52
C TRP A 482 -41.88 15.20 4.60
N ARG A 483 -42.79 15.47 3.66
CA ARG A 483 -43.33 14.45 2.74
C ARG A 483 -42.23 13.78 1.91
N GLU A 484 -41.27 14.56 1.44
CA GLU A 484 -40.15 14.03 0.66
C GLU A 484 -39.15 13.26 1.53
N THR A 485 -38.85 13.73 2.75
CA THR A 485 -38.02 12.99 3.70
C THR A 485 -38.66 11.66 4.10
N GLU A 486 -39.98 11.63 4.29
CA GLU A 486 -40.73 10.39 4.55
C GLU A 486 -40.59 9.40 3.39
N ARG A 487 -40.78 9.88 2.15
CA ARG A 487 -40.60 9.07 0.94
C ARG A 487 -39.20 8.50 0.83
N GLN A 488 -38.18 9.30 1.16
CA GLN A 488 -36.78 8.86 1.15
C GLN A 488 -36.49 7.86 2.27
N TYR A 489 -37.05 8.05 3.45
CA TYR A 489 -36.93 7.13 4.58
C TYR A 489 -37.50 5.74 4.23
N GLU A 490 -38.73 5.69 3.70
CA GLU A 490 -39.36 4.44 3.28
C GLU A 490 -38.58 3.73 2.16
N LYS A 491 -37.96 4.48 1.25
CA LYS A 491 -37.06 3.89 0.22
C LYS A 491 -35.85 3.19 0.84
N TRP A 492 -35.21 3.80 1.83
CA TRP A 492 -34.05 3.21 2.52
C TRP A 492 -34.43 2.05 3.43
N LYS A 493 -35.60 2.11 4.06
CA LYS A 493 -36.19 1.00 4.79
C LYS A 493 -36.47 -0.20 3.87
N ALA A 494 -37.08 0.04 2.71
CA ALA A 494 -37.32 -1.01 1.70
C ALA A 494 -36.02 -1.59 1.11
N PHE A 495 -34.91 -0.85 1.15
CA PHE A 495 -33.60 -1.35 0.74
C PHE A 495 -33.02 -2.41 1.70
N GLY A 496 -33.60 -2.57 2.90
CA GLY A 496 -33.22 -3.58 3.88
C GLY A 496 -32.26 -3.08 4.97
N LEU A 497 -32.20 -1.76 5.21
CA LEU A 497 -31.45 -1.21 6.33
C LEU A 497 -32.23 -1.36 7.65
N PRO A 498 -31.56 -1.57 8.80
CA PRO A 498 -32.23 -1.73 10.09
C PRO A 498 -32.98 -0.45 10.52
N GLU A 499 -34.25 -0.59 10.90
CA GLU A 499 -35.13 0.54 11.25
C GLU A 499 -34.66 1.31 12.49
N ASP A 500 -34.06 0.60 13.45
CA ASP A 500 -33.52 1.14 14.69
C ASP A 500 -32.29 2.04 14.48
N GLN A 501 -31.61 1.87 13.35
CA GLN A 501 -30.40 2.61 12.98
C GLN A 501 -30.70 3.80 12.04
N LEU A 502 -31.86 3.76 11.35
CA LEU A 502 -32.28 4.76 10.39
C LEU A 502 -33.07 5.88 11.09
N LYS A 503 -32.61 7.12 10.93
CA LYS A 503 -33.24 8.30 11.54
C LYS A 503 -33.75 9.24 10.45
N LYS A 504 -34.97 9.71 10.60
CA LYS A 504 -35.53 10.84 9.81
C LYS A 504 -35.62 12.07 10.70
N ASP A 505 -35.15 13.20 10.21
CA ASP A 505 -35.10 14.44 10.96
C ASP A 505 -35.54 15.60 10.07
N VAL A 506 -36.57 16.33 10.51
CA VAL A 506 -37.10 17.50 9.81
C VAL A 506 -37.04 18.69 10.76
N ARG A 507 -36.05 19.56 10.53
CA ARG A 507 -35.76 20.71 11.39
C ARG A 507 -36.38 21.97 10.83
N ARG A 508 -36.97 22.77 11.71
CA ARG A 508 -37.38 24.14 11.43
C ARG A 508 -36.23 25.09 11.76
N ILE A 509 -35.77 25.83 10.76
CA ILE A 509 -34.75 26.86 10.88
C ILE A 509 -35.42 28.20 10.60
N ARG A 510 -35.60 29.00 11.65
CA ARG A 510 -36.23 30.32 11.52
C ARG A 510 -35.22 31.28 10.87
N LYS A 511 -35.55 31.84 9.71
CA LYS A 511 -34.77 32.95 9.15
C LYS A 511 -35.11 34.24 9.92
N LEU A 512 -34.12 34.82 10.60
CA LEU A 512 -34.19 36.23 10.98
C LEU A 512 -34.21 37.05 9.68
N HIS A 513 -35.31 37.73 9.39
CA HIS A 513 -35.49 38.47 8.13
C HIS A 513 -34.37 39.51 7.91
N PRO A 514 -33.90 39.71 6.65
CA PRO A 514 -33.27 40.96 6.27
C PRO A 514 -34.30 42.09 6.33
N ARG A 515 -33.86 43.27 6.80
CA ARG A 515 -34.67 44.48 7.03
C ARG A 515 -35.61 44.80 5.85
N GLY A 516 -36.93 44.69 6.04
CA GLY A 516 -37.96 45.13 5.09
C GLY A 516 -39.40 44.89 5.60
N VAL A 517 -40.29 45.87 5.46
CA VAL A 517 -41.55 46.01 6.23
C VAL A 517 -42.72 45.11 5.72
N ASN A 518 -42.57 44.40 4.59
CA ASN A 518 -43.72 43.77 3.90
C ASN A 518 -43.63 42.25 3.63
N HIS A 519 -42.73 41.51 4.27
CA HIS A 519 -42.68 40.05 4.13
C HIS A 519 -43.22 39.34 5.38
N PRO A 520 -44.23 38.45 5.26
CA PRO A 520 -44.67 37.63 6.38
C PRO A 520 -43.52 36.74 6.84
N PRO A 521 -43.44 36.40 8.15
CA PRO A 521 -42.38 35.53 8.65
C PRO A 521 -42.43 34.17 7.94
N GLU A 522 -41.25 33.68 7.52
CA GLU A 522 -41.08 32.42 6.83
C GLU A 522 -40.19 31.49 7.66
N ASP A 523 -40.56 30.22 7.69
CA ASP A 523 -39.76 29.13 8.25
C ASP A 523 -39.06 28.39 7.12
N TRP A 524 -37.77 28.12 7.27
CA TRP A 524 -37.02 27.24 6.38
C TRP A 524 -36.98 25.85 6.98
N MET A 525 -37.61 24.88 6.31
CA MET A 525 -37.67 23.49 6.76
C MET A 525 -36.58 22.69 6.04
N LEU A 526 -35.77 21.95 6.80
CA LEU A 526 -34.71 21.09 6.30
C LEU A 526 -34.97 19.64 6.74
N GLY A 527 -35.17 18.76 5.78
CA GLY A 527 -35.38 17.34 5.96
C GLY A 527 -34.15 16.51 5.59
N LEU A 528 -33.79 15.56 6.45
CA LEU A 528 -32.63 14.70 6.34
C LEU A 528 -33.00 13.26 6.71
N VAL A 529 -32.44 12.31 5.96
CA VAL A 529 -32.39 10.89 6.38
C VAL A 529 -30.96 10.57 6.71
N THR A 530 -30.71 10.12 7.94
CA THR A 530 -29.40 9.77 8.46
C THR A 530 -29.39 8.33 8.94
N ILE A 531 -28.20 7.74 8.99
CA ILE A 531 -27.97 6.44 9.59
C ILE A 531 -26.81 6.53 10.57
N GLU A 532 -26.94 5.80 11.66
CA GLU A 532 -25.89 5.61 12.66
C GLU A 532 -25.83 4.14 13.02
N ARG A 533 -24.75 3.46 12.62
CA ARG A 533 -24.61 2.01 12.84
C ARG A 533 -23.17 1.55 12.99
N PRO A 534 -22.94 0.47 13.75
CA PRO A 534 -21.68 -0.26 13.67
C PRO A 534 -21.63 -1.03 12.34
N ILE A 535 -20.47 -0.99 11.69
CA ILE A 535 -20.18 -1.72 10.45
C ILE A 535 -18.86 -2.45 10.61
N ARG A 536 -18.67 -3.55 9.87
CA ARG A 536 -17.46 -4.35 9.94
C ARG A 536 -16.77 -4.52 8.58
N GLY A 537 -15.44 -4.54 8.59
CA GLY A 537 -14.60 -4.58 7.38
C GLY A 537 -14.17 -5.96 6.91
N GLU A 538 -14.55 -7.06 7.58
CA GLU A 538 -14.01 -8.40 7.26
C GLU A 538 -14.52 -8.98 5.93
N LEU A 539 -15.50 -8.34 5.29
CA LEU A 539 -15.94 -8.73 3.95
C LEU A 539 -14.79 -8.68 2.93
N ALA A 540 -13.86 -7.73 3.09
CA ALA A 540 -12.64 -7.68 2.28
C ALA A 540 -11.79 -8.94 2.38
N LEU A 541 -11.78 -9.62 3.53
CA LEU A 541 -11.03 -10.87 3.71
C LEU A 541 -11.64 -12.05 2.95
N VAL A 542 -12.92 -11.98 2.59
CA VAL A 542 -13.55 -12.95 1.67
C VAL A 542 -12.96 -12.75 0.28
N TYR A 543 -12.85 -11.51 -0.18
CA TYR A 543 -12.37 -11.21 -1.53
C TYR A 543 -10.85 -11.33 -1.67
N LEU A 544 -10.11 -11.17 -0.57
CA LEU A 544 -8.72 -11.60 -0.49
C LEU A 544 -8.57 -13.10 -0.82
N ARG A 545 -9.41 -13.96 -0.21
CA ARG A 545 -9.41 -15.41 -0.48
C ARG A 545 -9.74 -15.72 -1.93
N VAL A 546 -10.75 -15.03 -2.48
CA VAL A 546 -11.15 -15.18 -3.88
C VAL A 546 -9.99 -14.87 -4.81
N MET A 547 -9.39 -13.67 -4.69
CA MET A 547 -8.28 -13.29 -5.57
C MET A 547 -7.04 -14.18 -5.37
N ARG A 548 -6.71 -14.52 -4.12
CA ARG A 548 -5.57 -15.40 -3.80
C ARG A 548 -5.73 -16.76 -4.47
N GLU A 549 -6.93 -17.35 -4.42
CA GLU A 549 -7.16 -18.67 -4.99
C GLU A 549 -7.13 -18.63 -6.52
N LEU A 550 -7.80 -17.65 -7.13
CA LEU A 550 -7.75 -17.45 -8.58
C LEU A 550 -6.32 -17.22 -9.08
N ALA A 551 -5.50 -16.48 -8.31
CA ALA A 551 -4.08 -16.29 -8.61
C ALA A 551 -3.29 -17.60 -8.47
N ALA A 552 -3.47 -18.34 -7.38
CA ALA A 552 -2.79 -19.61 -7.13
C ALA A 552 -3.12 -20.67 -8.19
N GLU A 553 -4.39 -20.74 -8.64
CA GLU A 553 -4.84 -21.62 -9.74
C GLU A 553 -4.10 -21.34 -11.06
N HIS A 554 -3.67 -20.09 -11.28
CA HIS A 554 -2.89 -19.67 -12.45
C HIS A 554 -1.40 -19.55 -12.14
N GLY A 555 -0.93 -20.30 -11.15
CA GLY A 555 0.47 -20.51 -10.86
C GLY A 555 1.13 -19.39 -10.04
N VAL A 556 0.44 -18.34 -9.63
CA VAL A 556 1.05 -17.25 -8.83
C VAL A 556 1.56 -17.80 -7.49
N PRO A 557 2.80 -17.49 -7.06
CA PRO A 557 3.43 -18.06 -5.86
C PRO A 557 2.95 -17.36 -4.57
N VAL A 558 1.64 -17.47 -4.29
CA VAL A 558 1.00 -16.94 -3.08
C VAL A 558 0.87 -18.01 -2.01
N LYS A 559 1.33 -17.72 -0.79
CA LYS A 559 1.23 -18.60 0.37
C LYS A 559 -0.22 -18.82 0.78
N SER A 560 -0.47 -19.88 1.56
CA SER A 560 -1.75 -20.08 2.23
C SER A 560 -1.98 -18.98 3.26
N ILE A 561 -3.23 -18.55 3.42
CA ILE A 561 -3.59 -17.57 4.46
C ILE A 561 -3.37 -18.23 5.84
N PRO A 562 -2.57 -17.63 6.72
CA PRO A 562 -2.29 -18.20 8.04
C PRO A 562 -3.54 -18.11 8.92
N ASP A 563 -3.71 -19.11 9.79
CA ASP A 563 -4.79 -19.12 10.78
C ASP A 563 -4.44 -18.18 11.94
N THR A 564 -4.64 -16.88 11.72
CA THR A 564 -4.43 -15.83 12.72
C THR A 564 -5.68 -14.98 12.88
N PRO A 565 -5.88 -14.32 14.04
CA PRO A 565 -7.03 -13.46 14.28
C PRO A 565 -7.23 -12.36 13.22
N VAL A 566 -6.14 -11.87 12.61
CA VAL A 566 -6.16 -10.81 11.59
C VAL A 566 -6.78 -11.24 10.27
N PHE A 567 -6.79 -12.55 9.98
CA PHE A 567 -7.39 -13.14 8.78
C PHE A 567 -8.67 -13.94 9.08
N ALA A 568 -9.05 -14.07 10.36
CA ALA A 568 -10.20 -14.87 10.77
C ALA A 568 -11.50 -14.27 10.24
N LEU A 569 -12.37 -15.13 9.69
CA LEU A 569 -13.72 -14.74 9.30
C LEU A 569 -14.69 -14.99 10.46
N PRO A 570 -15.54 -14.02 10.81
CA PRO A 570 -16.68 -14.24 11.70
C PRO A 570 -17.50 -15.45 11.24
N PHE A 571 -18.03 -16.23 12.18
CA PHE A 571 -18.80 -17.45 11.90
C PHE A 571 -19.90 -17.23 10.84
N GLU A 572 -20.63 -16.11 10.96
CA GLU A 572 -21.72 -15.73 10.07
C GLU A 572 -21.27 -15.41 8.61
N LEU A 573 -19.99 -15.09 8.39
CA LEU A 573 -19.43 -14.88 7.06
C LEU A 573 -18.84 -16.14 6.42
N GLN A 574 -18.62 -17.22 7.17
CA GLN A 574 -17.90 -18.38 6.64
C GLN A 574 -18.65 -19.08 5.50
N ASP A 575 -19.97 -19.26 5.63
CA ASP A 575 -20.77 -19.90 4.59
C ASP A 575 -20.96 -18.99 3.37
N ILE A 576 -21.14 -17.68 3.60
CA ILE A 576 -21.13 -16.66 2.54
C ILE A 576 -19.80 -16.71 1.78
N ALA A 577 -18.67 -16.79 2.49
CA ALA A 577 -17.35 -16.87 1.87
C ALA A 577 -17.22 -18.11 0.97
N LYS A 578 -17.67 -19.29 1.42
CA LYS A 578 -17.69 -20.50 0.58
C LYS A 578 -18.51 -20.30 -0.70
N LYS A 579 -19.68 -19.65 -0.60
CA LYS A 579 -20.53 -19.34 -1.75
C LYS A 579 -19.88 -18.34 -2.71
N MET A 580 -19.22 -17.30 -2.19
CA MET A 580 -18.49 -16.32 -3.00
C MET A 580 -17.29 -16.95 -3.72
N MET A 581 -16.56 -17.85 -3.06
CA MET A 581 -15.50 -18.65 -3.68
C MET A 581 -16.05 -19.53 -4.82
N ALA A 582 -17.14 -20.25 -4.56
CA ALA A 582 -17.78 -21.11 -5.57
C ALA A 582 -18.27 -20.30 -6.79
N PHE A 583 -18.88 -19.13 -6.54
CA PHE A 583 -19.31 -18.20 -7.58
C PHE A 583 -18.13 -17.69 -8.42
N ALA A 584 -17.02 -17.33 -7.77
CA ALA A 584 -15.83 -16.86 -8.48
C ALA A 584 -15.22 -17.94 -9.40
N ASN A 585 -15.36 -19.21 -9.03
CA ASN A 585 -14.96 -20.37 -9.83
C ASN A 585 -16.01 -20.80 -10.88
N GLY A 586 -17.01 -19.96 -11.14
CA GLY A 586 -17.99 -20.16 -12.22
C GLY A 586 -19.29 -20.86 -11.80
N SER A 587 -19.51 -21.09 -10.50
CA SER A 587 -20.82 -21.53 -10.01
C SER A 587 -21.88 -20.43 -10.12
N ARG A 588 -23.15 -20.76 -9.90
CA ARG A 588 -24.21 -19.75 -9.84
C ARG A 588 -24.07 -18.89 -8.59
N PHE A 589 -24.39 -17.61 -8.72
CA PHE A 589 -24.54 -16.71 -7.57
C PHE A 589 -25.76 -17.15 -6.75
N ASP A 590 -25.54 -17.53 -5.48
CA ASP A 590 -26.56 -18.20 -4.65
C ASP A 590 -26.57 -17.69 -3.20
N LEU A 591 -26.68 -16.37 -3.03
CA LEU A 591 -27.00 -15.76 -1.73
C LEU A 591 -28.51 -15.73 -1.52
N ASN A 592 -28.97 -16.20 -0.37
CA ASN A 592 -30.37 -16.09 0.03
C ASN A 592 -30.68 -14.69 0.59
N GLU A 593 -31.98 -14.38 0.78
CA GLU A 593 -32.41 -13.07 1.24
C GLU A 593 -31.89 -12.70 2.65
N ASP A 594 -31.71 -13.69 3.53
CA ASP A 594 -31.20 -13.46 4.89
C ASP A 594 -29.70 -13.17 4.89
N GLU A 595 -28.93 -13.84 4.03
CA GLU A 595 -27.51 -13.58 3.80
C GLU A 595 -27.30 -12.19 3.18
N GLU A 596 -28.11 -11.81 2.18
CA GLU A 596 -28.08 -10.46 1.61
C GLU A 596 -28.43 -9.39 2.66
N ARG A 597 -29.42 -9.64 3.52
CA ARG A 597 -29.78 -8.74 4.62
C ARG A 597 -28.67 -8.65 5.65
N LEU A 598 -28.01 -9.76 5.97
CA LEU A 598 -26.86 -9.79 6.88
C LEU A 598 -25.71 -8.94 6.33
N LEU A 599 -25.34 -9.15 5.05
CA LEU A 599 -24.29 -8.37 4.41
C LEU A 599 -24.62 -6.88 4.41
N ARG A 600 -25.83 -6.50 3.99
CA ARG A 600 -26.26 -5.09 3.98
C ARG A 600 -26.27 -4.45 5.36
N SER A 601 -26.66 -5.19 6.39
CA SER A 601 -26.78 -4.64 7.74
C SER A 601 -25.45 -4.51 8.48
N ARG A 602 -24.49 -5.43 8.24
CA ARG A 602 -23.26 -5.52 9.06
C ARG A 602 -21.94 -5.39 8.31
N TYR A 603 -21.90 -5.59 7.00
CA TYR A 603 -20.64 -5.76 6.25
C TYR A 603 -20.49 -4.90 5.00
N ILE A 604 -21.59 -4.52 4.35
CA ILE A 604 -21.56 -3.64 3.17
C ILE A 604 -21.61 -2.20 3.64
N HIS A 605 -20.52 -1.47 3.39
CA HIS A 605 -20.42 -0.06 3.73
C HIS A 605 -21.25 0.80 2.79
N LEU A 606 -21.87 1.85 3.32
CA LEU A 606 -22.64 2.82 2.53
C LEU A 606 -21.70 3.91 2.02
N SER A 607 -20.88 3.55 1.02
CA SER A 607 -19.88 4.47 0.47
C SER A 607 -20.50 5.72 -0.17
N ALA A 608 -21.71 5.62 -0.73
CA ALA A 608 -22.41 6.72 -1.35
C ALA A 608 -23.32 7.47 -0.36
N HIS A 609 -22.99 8.74 -0.07
CA HIS A 609 -23.69 9.56 0.90
C HIS A 609 -23.55 11.06 0.65
N TRP A 610 -24.40 11.85 1.30
CA TRP A 610 -24.43 13.31 1.22
C TRP A 610 -23.71 14.02 2.37
N LYS A 611 -23.03 13.28 3.26
CA LYS A 611 -22.16 13.88 4.28
C LYS A 611 -21.00 14.60 3.57
N PRO A 612 -20.80 15.91 3.81
CA PRO A 612 -19.68 16.64 3.23
C PRO A 612 -18.38 16.32 3.96
N THR A 613 -17.30 16.19 3.20
CA THR A 613 -15.93 16.01 3.68
C THR A 613 -15.16 17.29 3.35
N ARG A 614 -14.71 18.02 4.38
CA ARG A 614 -14.03 19.33 4.23
C ARG A 614 -14.77 20.32 3.31
N GLY A 615 -16.11 20.31 3.36
CA GLY A 615 -16.98 21.16 2.53
C GLY A 615 -17.29 20.64 1.13
N LEU A 616 -16.71 19.51 0.71
CA LEU A 616 -16.92 18.90 -0.60
C LEU A 616 -17.81 17.64 -0.51
N LEU A 617 -18.59 17.39 -1.56
CA LEU A 617 -19.45 16.19 -1.67
C LEU A 617 -18.75 15.09 -2.48
N ILE A 618 -17.64 14.59 -1.94
CA ILE A 618 -16.78 13.58 -2.60
C ILE A 618 -17.51 12.24 -2.74
N SER A 619 -18.29 11.85 -1.73
CA SER A 619 -19.04 10.59 -1.69
C SER A 619 -20.44 10.68 -2.30
N LYS A 620 -20.76 11.73 -3.06
CA LYS A 620 -22.12 11.92 -3.60
C LYS A 620 -22.57 10.69 -4.44
N PRO A 621 -23.80 10.20 -4.27
CA PRO A 621 -24.34 9.14 -5.12
C PRO A 621 -24.42 9.58 -6.59
N ALA A 622 -24.21 8.63 -7.50
CA ALA A 622 -24.53 8.79 -8.91
C ALA A 622 -26.06 8.94 -9.11
N PRO A 623 -26.53 9.70 -10.11
CA PRO A 623 -27.96 9.97 -10.29
C PRO A 623 -28.82 8.71 -10.49
N ASN A 624 -28.27 7.67 -11.14
CA ASN A 624 -28.98 6.44 -11.48
C ASN A 624 -28.15 5.22 -11.06
N VAL A 625 -27.21 4.82 -11.91
CA VAL A 625 -26.30 3.68 -11.73
C VAL A 625 -24.86 4.19 -11.76
N ARG A 626 -23.95 3.39 -11.20
CA ARG A 626 -22.51 3.63 -11.28
C ARG A 626 -22.10 3.76 -12.75
N LEU A 627 -21.24 4.73 -13.05
CA LEU A 627 -20.67 4.87 -14.39
C LEU A 627 -19.70 3.71 -14.66
N VAL A 628 -19.79 3.11 -15.84
CA VAL A 628 -18.94 2.01 -16.28
C VAL A 628 -18.35 2.35 -17.65
N TYR A 629 -17.03 2.27 -17.76
CA TYR A 629 -16.28 2.46 -18.99
C TYR A 629 -15.78 1.10 -19.49
N ASN A 630 -16.08 0.78 -20.74
CA ASN A 630 -15.69 -0.49 -21.36
C ASN A 630 -14.19 -0.56 -21.60
N ASN A 631 -13.65 -1.78 -21.65
CA ASN A 631 -12.28 -2.02 -22.09
C ASN A 631 -12.17 -1.74 -23.58
N GLN A 632 -11.67 -0.57 -23.96
CA GLN A 632 -11.56 -0.13 -25.35
C GLN A 632 -10.14 0.39 -25.62
N PRO A 633 -9.59 0.13 -26.84
CA PRO A 633 -8.32 0.70 -27.25
C PRO A 633 -8.33 2.23 -27.14
N GLN A 634 -7.22 2.80 -26.69
CA GLN A 634 -7.02 4.24 -26.65
C GLN A 634 -6.15 4.69 -27.82
N GLN A 635 -6.51 5.81 -28.43
CA GLN A 635 -5.79 6.37 -29.56
C GLN A 635 -4.32 6.67 -29.17
N GLY A 636 -3.37 6.07 -29.89
CA GLY A 636 -1.92 6.27 -29.67
C GLY A 636 -1.19 5.11 -28.96
N TYR A 637 -1.86 3.98 -28.70
CA TYR A 637 -1.25 2.76 -28.14
C TYR A 637 -1.43 1.56 -29.09
N PRO A 638 -0.57 0.52 -29.00
CA PRO A 638 -0.70 -0.69 -29.81
C PRO A 638 -2.05 -1.38 -29.56
N GLU A 639 -2.68 -1.88 -30.62
CA GLU A 639 -3.96 -2.62 -30.58
C GLU A 639 -3.79 -4.08 -30.15
#